data_AF-A0A0N1I3K9-F1
#
_entry.id   AF-A0A0N1I3K9-F1
#
_cell.length_a   1.000
_cell.length_b   1.000
_cell.length_c   1.000
_cell.angle_alpha   90.00
_cell.angle_beta   90.00
_cell.angle_gamma   90.00
#
_symmetry.space_group_name_H-M   'P 1'
#
loop_
_entity.id
_entity.type
_entity.pdbx_description
1 polymer ?
#
loop_
_entity_poly.entity_id
_entity_poly.type
_entity_poly.pdbx_seq_one_letter_code
_entity_poly.pdbx_strand_id
1 'polypeptide(L)'
;MMRRRCGGSAALASTSLNFSLLLSSGGGVLSSTGLTWCAVSTPTRLQSSNSQGGGSRGDSSRLHTFISDYRSATPSPAGQRRGGNSDSAFVKSAAAPASSPAPMSDWASQLQRELMSPADPLGGLACKDYYRDPASGYAPQYAPRDFVYGGRIAYPHPQPGSSQSYAAAAAQRDWLSHDVDAMRFASQEARETVRQLRSGAEREAFTQRHVPADRFQSVLPSSASVSAVDQLRSSGALSDEKVRQQATLDRYRAAAAAAASAEPGAGPNVSYTVGSGMNSEDFMSMLSDETAAANDDMLDEHLRIEHGLRAKERFDFKVMQRAARLPFQGYDMDRHVAQRAGRPQGAQQLPPAVPPSSMEEALKSLRGGGDTVPDAEAQARLTYANNTTTEEPKLGEALTRDVVNSIHAQRESKQTAKAQARKQRFGLGRQGALVQDGGPDKRTIRKHSNDERLVDAALFSSNAYRRTATDEHVDPYLRRNTDRGVGHLLRNRFDIQRREDRVAHGQQDLTERNTTHYGVPIQQSVDEFVLSHRNARGERPLDYFKPFPDFRAQRLHRMYRDVEGFSLMKQRPEGYEWELFTRYRAHHQQRRELALLHGLEPLANETAGERAARRLKLDEICERTPFDPSKLPLHDAELAIDVETLRNWFGVYVLPSPTIVEAVVRERDSALNLYLHHTQDELKTLDKREHVLSSRYLNRLLLFEGFQHRWNRGFTHEVSGKAPEPVIKHAQPPEVLQYFNAEEQAMYQQYVKQESQEQLNEWAKIIRGRRFIAEKQQYGEVVGQGMRVSVVDVKHAETGAVLTMTADAYDKALNRVGRADGNDNERTAAAETVVRVDGQPYVFIAGSERAAVPLSVRLESGESMEMTDDVFSSYPLEVPASARYSHALNYGIGEYSYNRGNYVETQDVIWEEATADQVEGWSPATHADGLRPGLPVRARRQFATGAANQDVAAAVFGDFQRGRIVEYLRQPFFNPDPRLVTVAFHADGVVQQVPLAEVLIWQRRYHGPERTTGDESRRHNANGLRRYIDVADPCGERVRSSGASGAADGEDHFLEKYERRLPDTAANSKYRATKQITEIDQWNRFDTTRPENYRPLSISHRRDYIRQGYMHRYTPWEWIAIQEADQPIIHETMRQDNIGASYFFSLNRSWRYKARPHGYLRNYEHEVRDLLQFVDGVTPWKQAQKIRTYWEVRQHHPMPQFNRPEVAMHRNSAGLLPSHMWETDKKTGKVKGVKDSVRDYQTTMPLPKWVQL
;
A
#
# COMPACT_ATOMS: atom_id res chain seq x y z
N MET A 1 -17.87 58.37 18.15
CA MET A 1 -17.37 59.74 17.93
C MET A 1 -15.85 59.69 17.79
N MET A 2 -15.31 60.42 16.80
CA MET A 2 -13.89 60.67 16.48
C MET A 2 -13.02 59.42 16.17
N ARG A 3 -12.73 59.09 14.90
CA ARG A 3 -11.81 59.70 13.91
C ARG A 3 -10.33 59.76 14.35
N ARG A 4 -9.53 59.15 13.45
CA ARG A 4 -8.20 59.59 12.93
C ARG A 4 -6.97 59.26 13.79
N ARG A 5 -5.81 58.95 13.23
CA ARG A 5 -5.32 58.54 11.89
C ARG A 5 -3.79 58.41 12.00
N CYS A 6 -3.20 57.64 11.09
CA CYS A 6 -1.80 57.67 10.62
C CYS A 6 -0.76 57.10 11.60
N GLY A 7 0.15 56.20 11.23
CA GLY A 7 0.73 55.75 9.94
C GLY A 7 2.23 55.50 10.23
N GLY A 8 2.99 54.59 9.63
CA GLY A 8 2.81 53.56 8.61
C GLY A 8 4.13 52.74 8.51
N SER A 9 4.10 51.65 7.73
CA SER A 9 5.20 50.93 7.05
C SER A 9 6.47 50.51 7.82
N ALA A 10 7.11 49.35 7.63
CA ALA A 10 6.91 48.13 6.85
C ALA A 10 8.02 47.12 7.26
N ALA A 11 7.83 45.85 6.86
CA ALA A 11 8.83 44.79 6.62
C ALA A 11 9.14 43.73 7.72
N LEU A 12 8.65 42.52 7.42
CA LEU A 12 9.34 41.20 7.41
C LEU A 12 9.98 40.67 8.70
N ALA A 13 9.41 39.58 9.24
CA ALA A 13 10.02 38.24 9.25
C ALA A 13 9.09 37.20 9.92
N SER A 14 9.18 35.99 9.37
CA SER A 14 8.63 34.71 9.81
C SER A 14 8.75 34.40 11.31
N THR A 15 7.74 33.75 11.90
CA THR A 15 7.80 32.34 12.39
C THR A 15 6.51 31.96 13.12
N SER A 16 6.05 30.73 12.82
CA SER A 16 5.24 29.82 13.63
C SER A 16 4.85 30.24 15.05
N LEU A 17 3.59 29.98 15.43
CA LEU A 17 3.26 29.02 16.49
C LEU A 17 1.75 28.82 16.62
N ASN A 18 1.40 27.54 16.63
CA ASN A 18 0.14 26.97 17.09
C ASN A 18 -0.12 27.39 18.54
N PHE A 19 -1.38 27.70 18.87
CA PHE A 19 -1.88 27.52 20.22
C PHE A 19 -3.34 27.05 20.20
N SER A 20 -3.56 25.99 20.97
CA SER A 20 -4.78 25.21 21.16
C SER A 20 -5.62 25.72 22.33
N LEU A 21 -6.84 25.18 22.45
CA LEU A 21 -7.64 24.84 23.66
C LEU A 21 -9.09 25.35 23.53
N LEU A 22 -10.11 24.50 23.31
CA LEU A 22 -10.76 23.48 24.19
C LEU A 22 -11.43 24.09 25.42
N LEU A 23 -12.76 24.07 25.41
CA LEU A 23 -13.57 23.35 26.40
C LEU A 23 -15.02 23.19 25.91
N SER A 24 -15.48 21.94 25.93
CA SER A 24 -16.86 21.48 25.75
C SER A 24 -17.33 20.89 27.07
N SER A 25 -18.62 21.03 27.36
CA SER A 25 -19.32 20.26 28.38
C SER A 25 -20.55 19.59 27.80
N GLY A 26 -20.57 18.26 27.85
CA GLY A 26 -21.77 17.49 28.22
C GLY A 26 -22.67 16.94 27.10
N GLY A 27 -22.54 15.64 26.85
CA GLY A 27 -23.69 14.74 26.63
C GLY A 27 -24.02 14.37 25.19
N GLY A 28 -23.72 13.12 24.81
CA GLY A 28 -24.30 12.50 23.60
C GLY A 28 -23.40 11.45 22.98
N VAL A 29 -23.77 10.18 23.14
CA VAL A 29 -23.11 9.02 22.54
C VAL A 29 -23.30 9.06 21.02
N LEU A 30 -22.22 9.23 20.25
CA LEU A 30 -22.22 8.97 18.80
C LEU A 30 -20.99 8.15 18.40
N SER A 31 -21.28 7.03 17.73
CA SER A 31 -20.37 6.00 17.26
C SER A 31 -19.86 6.37 15.86
N SER A 32 -18.57 6.71 15.77
CA SER A 32 -17.85 7.05 14.54
C SER A 32 -17.98 5.96 13.45
N THR A 33 -18.52 6.34 12.30
CA THR A 33 -18.37 5.63 11.01
C THR A 33 -17.11 6.13 10.31
N GLY A 34 -16.08 5.28 10.24
CA GLY A 34 -15.11 5.38 9.15
C GLY A 34 -15.66 4.62 7.95
N LEU A 35 -15.96 5.32 6.86
CA LEU A 35 -16.27 4.72 5.56
C LEU A 35 -14.96 4.36 4.87
N THR A 36 -14.58 3.08 4.93
CA THR A 36 -13.66 2.49 3.95
C THR A 36 -14.49 1.99 2.77
N TRP A 37 -14.26 2.57 1.60
CA TRP A 37 -14.78 2.03 0.34
C TRP A 37 -14.02 0.74 0.01
N CYS A 38 -14.71 -0.39 0.13
CA CYS A 38 -14.34 -1.64 -0.53
C CYS A 38 -15.60 -2.20 -1.19
N ALA A 39 -15.60 -2.23 -2.52
CA ALA A 39 -16.60 -2.95 -3.30
C ALA A 39 -16.48 -4.45 -3.01
N VAL A 40 -17.56 -5.09 -2.55
CA VAL A 40 -17.69 -6.55 -2.54
C VAL A 40 -19.06 -6.94 -3.07
N SER A 41 -18.97 -7.67 -4.19
CA SER A 41 -19.91 -8.61 -4.80
C SER A 41 -20.88 -9.31 -3.84
N THR A 42 -22.17 -9.29 -4.20
CA THR A 42 -23.25 -10.08 -3.60
C THR A 42 -23.28 -11.52 -4.10
N PRO A 43 -23.42 -12.54 -3.23
CA PRO A 43 -23.92 -13.85 -3.62
C PRO A 43 -25.39 -14.00 -3.17
N THR A 44 -26.33 -14.00 -4.10
CA THR A 44 -27.72 -14.41 -3.82
C THR A 44 -27.85 -15.94 -3.94
N ARG A 45 -27.96 -16.60 -2.80
CA ARG A 45 -28.52 -17.97 -2.67
C ARG A 45 -29.88 -17.84 -2.01
N LEU A 46 -30.96 -18.00 -2.78
CA LEU A 46 -32.31 -18.14 -2.23
C LEU A 46 -32.80 -19.57 -2.49
N GLN A 47 -32.93 -20.31 -1.39
CA GLN A 47 -33.74 -21.52 -1.28
C GLN A 47 -35.21 -21.08 -1.16
N SER A 48 -36.10 -21.59 -2.01
CA SER A 48 -37.54 -21.54 -1.78
C SER A 48 -38.05 -22.92 -1.36
N SER A 49 -38.60 -23.00 -0.15
CA SER A 49 -39.35 -24.15 0.35
C SER A 49 -40.81 -24.07 -0.10
N ASN A 50 -41.33 -25.21 -0.57
CA ASN A 50 -42.74 -25.48 -0.84
C ASN A 50 -43.65 -25.29 0.38
N SER A 51 -44.86 -24.79 0.16
CA SER A 51 -46.09 -25.36 0.75
C SER A 51 -47.32 -25.05 -0.11
N GLN A 52 -48.19 -26.07 -0.20
CA GLN A 52 -49.32 -26.25 -1.10
C GLN A 52 -50.64 -25.65 -0.58
N GLY A 53 -51.60 -25.51 -1.51
CA GLY A 53 -53.05 -25.73 -1.32
C GLY A 53 -53.91 -24.50 -1.61
N GLY A 54 -54.95 -24.51 -2.44
CA GLY A 54 -55.58 -25.55 -3.25
C GLY A 54 -56.99 -25.10 -3.72
N GLY A 55 -57.40 -25.52 -4.93
CA GLY A 55 -58.80 -25.64 -5.42
C GLY A 55 -59.53 -24.36 -5.88
N SER A 56 -60.37 -24.33 -6.93
CA SER A 56 -60.84 -25.35 -7.88
C SER A 56 -61.56 -24.73 -9.10
N ARG A 57 -61.39 -25.38 -10.27
CA ARG A 57 -62.34 -25.76 -11.34
C ARG A 57 -63.34 -24.76 -11.98
N GLY A 58 -63.40 -24.83 -13.32
CA GLY A 58 -64.57 -24.55 -14.17
C GLY A 58 -64.23 -24.60 -15.67
N ASP A 59 -64.86 -25.50 -16.42
CA ASP A 59 -64.47 -26.06 -17.73
C ASP A 59 -65.03 -25.34 -18.98
N SER A 60 -64.35 -25.63 -20.11
CA SER A 60 -64.84 -25.80 -21.50
C SER A 60 -65.22 -24.59 -22.37
N SER A 61 -64.61 -24.45 -23.55
CA SER A 61 -65.04 -25.16 -24.77
C SER A 61 -64.02 -25.02 -25.92
N ARG A 62 -63.88 -26.10 -26.68
CA ARG A 62 -63.05 -26.24 -27.90
C ARG A 62 -63.86 -25.84 -29.12
N LEU A 63 -63.20 -25.37 -30.17
CA LEU A 63 -63.55 -25.72 -31.56
C LEU A 63 -62.30 -25.76 -32.43
N HIS A 64 -62.38 -26.59 -33.47
CA HIS A 64 -61.32 -27.28 -34.18
C HIS A 64 -60.77 -26.50 -35.39
N THR A 65 -59.50 -26.75 -35.73
CA THR A 65 -59.06 -26.86 -37.13
C THR A 65 -58.05 -27.99 -37.26
N PHE A 66 -58.38 -28.95 -38.13
CA PHE A 66 -57.61 -30.12 -38.51
C PHE A 66 -57.18 -30.00 -39.99
N ILE A 67 -55.99 -30.53 -40.28
CA ILE A 67 -55.51 -31.15 -41.53
C ILE A 67 -55.09 -30.21 -42.68
N SER A 68 -53.79 -30.25 -43.01
CA SER A 68 -53.32 -30.95 -44.22
C SER A 68 -51.81 -31.23 -44.17
N ASP A 69 -51.47 -32.52 -44.28
CA ASP A 69 -50.17 -33.07 -44.61
C ASP A 69 -49.65 -32.51 -45.95
N TYR A 70 -48.32 -32.40 -46.12
CA TYR A 70 -47.66 -32.94 -47.32
C TYR A 70 -46.16 -33.20 -47.10
N ARG A 71 -45.75 -34.28 -47.75
CA ARG A 71 -44.49 -35.03 -47.69
C ARG A 71 -43.31 -34.37 -48.43
N SER A 72 -42.13 -34.64 -47.87
CA SER A 72 -40.81 -34.94 -48.44
C SER A 72 -40.57 -34.87 -49.97
N ALA A 73 -39.44 -34.25 -50.33
CA ALA A 73 -38.51 -34.78 -51.32
C ALA A 73 -37.05 -34.53 -50.87
N THR A 74 -36.26 -35.60 -50.82
CA THR A 74 -34.80 -35.65 -50.64
C THR A 74 -34.07 -35.02 -51.84
N PRO A 75 -32.77 -34.67 -51.70
CA PRO A 75 -31.79 -35.56 -52.33
C PRO A 75 -30.57 -35.89 -51.46
N SER A 76 -29.98 -37.00 -51.90
CA SER A 76 -28.98 -37.91 -51.38
C SER A 76 -27.65 -37.34 -50.83
N PRO A 77 -26.95 -38.19 -50.05
CA PRO A 77 -25.61 -37.97 -49.53
C PRO A 77 -24.52 -38.51 -50.46
N ALA A 78 -23.30 -37.99 -50.34
CA ALA A 78 -22.07 -38.71 -50.62
C ALA A 78 -20.95 -38.13 -49.74
N GLY A 79 -20.46 -38.94 -48.81
CA GLY A 79 -19.24 -38.65 -48.06
C GLY A 79 -18.06 -39.42 -48.62
N GLN A 80 -16.86 -38.92 -48.36
CA GLN A 80 -15.59 -39.65 -48.18
C GLN A 80 -14.49 -38.58 -47.95
N ARG A 81 -13.50 -38.72 -47.07
CA ARG A 81 -13.17 -39.70 -46.05
C ARG A 81 -12.05 -39.05 -45.20
N ARG A 82 -12.03 -39.32 -43.90
CA ARG A 82 -10.83 -39.21 -43.07
C ARG A 82 -9.79 -40.24 -43.52
N GLY A 83 -8.52 -39.88 -43.42
CA GLY A 83 -7.40 -40.79 -43.26
C GLY A 83 -6.11 -40.01 -42.99
N GLY A 84 -5.43 -40.29 -41.88
CA GLY A 84 -4.05 -39.86 -41.66
C GLY A 84 -3.76 -39.25 -40.29
N ASN A 85 -2.87 -39.91 -39.55
CA ASN A 85 -2.34 -39.57 -38.23
C ASN A 85 -1.36 -38.37 -38.24
N SER A 86 -1.00 -37.98 -37.01
CA SER A 86 0.29 -37.47 -36.52
C SER A 86 0.67 -36.00 -36.70
N ASP A 87 1.02 -35.45 -35.53
CA ASP A 87 2.14 -34.57 -35.23
C ASP A 87 2.17 -33.10 -35.67
N SER A 88 2.28 -32.30 -34.62
CA SER A 88 3.00 -31.03 -34.49
C SER A 88 3.85 -30.59 -35.68
N ALA A 89 3.60 -29.37 -36.18
CA ALA A 89 4.67 -28.45 -36.55
C ALA A 89 4.17 -27.00 -36.59
N PHE A 90 4.85 -26.19 -35.80
CA PHE A 90 5.01 -24.75 -35.87
C PHE A 90 5.47 -24.35 -37.29
N VAL A 91 4.74 -23.51 -38.04
CA VAL A 91 5.34 -22.77 -39.18
C VAL A 91 4.77 -21.36 -39.29
N LYS A 92 5.73 -20.44 -39.12
CA LYS A 92 5.86 -19.05 -39.54
C LYS A 92 4.93 -18.53 -40.65
N SER A 93 4.60 -17.25 -40.46
CA SER A 93 4.39 -16.23 -41.49
C SER A 93 5.11 -16.54 -42.80
N ALA A 94 4.35 -16.70 -43.88
CA ALA A 94 4.85 -16.67 -45.23
C ALA A 94 3.88 -15.90 -46.14
N ALA A 95 4.50 -15.01 -46.90
CA ALA A 95 3.98 -14.09 -47.91
C ALA A 95 2.67 -14.49 -48.60
N ALA A 96 1.83 -13.47 -48.79
CA ALA A 96 0.66 -13.50 -49.67
C ALA A 96 1.02 -14.03 -51.07
N PRO A 97 0.35 -15.09 -51.56
CA PRO A 97 0.25 -15.32 -52.99
C PRO A 97 -0.89 -14.44 -53.50
N ALA A 98 -0.58 -13.60 -54.48
CA ALA A 98 -1.56 -12.93 -55.32
C ALA A 98 -2.42 -14.00 -56.02
N SER A 99 -3.66 -14.17 -55.55
CA SER A 99 -4.72 -14.88 -56.25
C SER A 99 -5.77 -13.87 -56.72
N SER A 100 -6.19 -14.03 -57.97
CA SER A 100 -7.07 -13.10 -58.69
C SER A 100 -8.38 -12.79 -57.93
N PRO A 101 -8.89 -11.56 -57.97
CA PRO A 101 -10.09 -11.17 -57.25
C PRO A 101 -11.33 -11.71 -57.96
N ALA A 102 -12.08 -12.59 -57.30
CA ALA A 102 -13.52 -12.65 -57.53
C ALA A 102 -14.15 -11.43 -56.81
N PRO A 103 -15.07 -10.67 -57.43
CA PRO A 103 -15.62 -9.48 -56.81
C PRO A 103 -16.58 -9.90 -55.69
N MET A 104 -16.10 -9.96 -54.45
CA MET A 104 -16.99 -9.72 -53.33
C MET A 104 -17.54 -8.31 -53.51
N SER A 105 -18.86 -8.18 -53.64
CA SER A 105 -19.51 -6.87 -53.64
C SER A 105 -19.09 -6.13 -52.38
N ASP A 106 -18.48 -4.97 -52.54
CA ASP A 106 -18.05 -4.10 -51.45
C ASP A 106 -19.29 -3.76 -50.59
N TRP A 107 -19.35 -4.23 -49.34
CA TRP A 107 -20.50 -4.11 -48.41
C TRP A 107 -20.98 -2.65 -48.29
N ALA A 108 -20.06 -1.68 -48.39
CA ALA A 108 -20.36 -0.25 -48.43
C ALA A 108 -21.24 0.15 -49.62
N SER A 109 -21.01 -0.43 -50.80
CA SER A 109 -21.83 -0.17 -52.00
C SER A 109 -23.25 -0.73 -51.87
N GLN A 110 -23.43 -1.83 -51.12
CA GLN A 110 -24.73 -2.40 -50.80
C GLN A 110 -25.51 -1.48 -49.83
N LEU A 111 -24.88 -1.05 -48.73
CA LEU A 111 -25.47 -0.10 -47.79
C LEU A 111 -25.87 1.21 -48.48
N GLN A 112 -25.02 1.72 -49.38
CA GLN A 112 -25.33 2.92 -50.15
C GLN A 112 -26.51 2.69 -51.10
N ARG A 113 -26.61 1.52 -51.73
CA ARG A 113 -27.75 1.14 -52.59
C ARG A 113 -29.06 1.09 -51.78
N GLU A 114 -29.01 0.59 -50.55
CA GLU A 114 -30.14 0.56 -49.62
C GLU A 114 -30.54 1.97 -49.17
N LEU A 115 -29.58 2.86 -48.82
CA LEU A 115 -29.84 4.26 -48.47
C LEU A 115 -30.46 5.08 -49.61
N MET A 116 -30.01 4.83 -50.84
CA MET A 116 -30.54 5.46 -52.05
C MET A 116 -31.99 5.04 -52.30
N SER A 117 -32.34 3.79 -51.99
CA SER A 117 -33.71 3.28 -52.11
C SER A 117 -34.69 3.99 -51.16
N PRO A 118 -35.95 4.22 -51.56
CA PRO A 118 -36.98 4.73 -50.65
C PRO A 118 -37.64 3.62 -49.81
N ALA A 119 -37.32 2.33 -50.08
CA ALA A 119 -37.89 1.19 -49.40
C ALA A 119 -37.13 0.83 -48.11
N ASP A 120 -37.82 0.27 -47.12
CA ASP A 120 -37.20 -0.34 -45.93
C ASP A 120 -36.31 -1.52 -46.37
N PRO A 121 -35.05 -1.61 -45.89
CA PRO A 121 -34.11 -2.64 -46.35
C PRO A 121 -34.56 -4.07 -46.02
N LEU A 122 -35.44 -4.25 -45.04
CA LEU A 122 -36.02 -5.55 -44.65
C LEU A 122 -37.48 -5.71 -45.14
N GLY A 123 -38.01 -4.77 -45.93
CA GLY A 123 -39.38 -4.81 -46.44
C GLY A 123 -40.46 -4.80 -45.35
N GLY A 124 -40.15 -4.33 -44.14
CA GLY A 124 -41.08 -4.35 -43.00
C GLY A 124 -41.23 -5.71 -42.31
N LEU A 125 -40.50 -6.76 -42.73
CA LEU A 125 -40.57 -8.08 -42.12
C LEU A 125 -39.94 -8.10 -40.72
N ALA A 126 -40.48 -8.94 -39.84
CA ALA A 126 -39.91 -9.18 -38.51
C ALA A 126 -38.73 -10.15 -38.61
N CYS A 127 -37.52 -9.65 -38.34
CA CYS A 127 -36.31 -10.46 -38.24
C CYS A 127 -35.81 -10.48 -36.79
N LYS A 128 -35.49 -11.67 -36.27
CA LYS A 128 -35.10 -11.86 -34.86
C LYS A 128 -33.81 -11.13 -34.47
N ASP A 129 -32.91 -10.91 -35.43
CA ASP A 129 -31.59 -10.30 -35.21
C ASP A 129 -31.59 -8.78 -35.48
N TYR A 130 -32.76 -8.19 -35.80
CA TYR A 130 -32.91 -6.75 -36.01
C TYR A 130 -33.98 -6.18 -35.08
N TYR A 131 -33.56 -5.27 -34.20
CA TYR A 131 -34.44 -4.55 -33.31
C TYR A 131 -34.90 -3.24 -33.95
N ARG A 132 -36.21 -3.03 -34.05
CA ARG A 132 -36.78 -1.73 -34.45
C ARG A 132 -36.86 -0.83 -33.22
N ASP A 133 -35.77 -0.14 -32.97
CA ASP A 133 -35.58 0.66 -31.77
C ASP A 133 -36.39 1.97 -31.81
N PRO A 134 -37.25 2.24 -30.80
CA PRO A 134 -37.96 3.52 -30.70
C PRO A 134 -37.06 4.76 -30.67
N ALA A 135 -35.87 4.70 -30.06
CA ALA A 135 -34.99 5.87 -29.96
C ALA A 135 -34.42 6.26 -31.34
N SER A 136 -34.07 5.27 -32.15
CA SER A 136 -33.72 5.44 -33.57
C SER A 136 -34.88 5.82 -34.52
N GLY A 137 -36.11 5.96 -34.00
CA GLY A 137 -37.30 6.24 -34.82
C GLY A 137 -37.87 5.00 -35.52
N TYR A 138 -37.78 3.83 -34.88
CA TYR A 138 -38.23 2.52 -35.39
C TYR A 138 -37.46 2.01 -36.62
N ALA A 139 -36.25 2.51 -36.83
CA ALA A 139 -35.34 1.99 -37.85
C ALA A 139 -34.87 0.56 -37.50
N PRO A 140 -34.69 -0.35 -38.49
CA PRO A 140 -34.17 -1.68 -38.22
C PRO A 140 -32.67 -1.63 -37.89
N GLN A 141 -32.34 -1.91 -36.63
CA GLN A 141 -30.97 -1.90 -36.12
C GLN A 141 -30.48 -3.32 -35.86
N TYR A 142 -29.26 -3.64 -36.25
CA TYR A 142 -28.66 -4.94 -35.99
C TYR A 142 -28.47 -5.16 -34.48
N ALA A 143 -29.10 -6.21 -33.95
CA ALA A 143 -29.18 -6.54 -32.53
C ALA A 143 -29.19 -8.08 -32.34
N PRO A 144 -28.08 -8.77 -32.66
CA PRO A 144 -28.03 -10.23 -32.58
C PRO A 144 -27.99 -10.72 -31.13
N ARG A 145 -28.32 -12.00 -30.94
CA ARG A 145 -28.04 -12.69 -29.68
C ARG A 145 -26.57 -13.07 -29.60
N ASP A 146 -25.92 -12.63 -28.53
CA ASP A 146 -24.56 -13.03 -28.20
C ASP A 146 -24.56 -14.21 -27.22
N PHE A 147 -24.13 -15.37 -27.72
CA PHE A 147 -24.03 -16.60 -26.93
C PHE A 147 -22.81 -16.64 -26.02
N VAL A 148 -21.81 -15.76 -26.22
CA VAL A 148 -20.66 -15.64 -25.30
C VAL A 148 -21.13 -15.15 -23.92
N TYR A 149 -22.19 -14.34 -23.88
CA TYR A 149 -22.82 -13.83 -22.64
C TYR A 149 -24.15 -14.49 -22.29
N GLY A 150 -24.34 -15.77 -22.62
CA GLY A 150 -25.59 -16.45 -22.25
C GLY A 150 -26.80 -15.93 -23.03
N GLY A 151 -26.63 -15.67 -24.33
CA GLY A 151 -27.74 -15.42 -25.24
C GLY A 151 -28.43 -14.07 -25.06
N ARG A 152 -27.75 -13.11 -24.43
CA ARG A 152 -28.16 -11.71 -24.30
C ARG A 152 -28.16 -11.02 -25.67
N ILE A 153 -29.05 -10.05 -25.88
CA ILE A 153 -29.04 -9.25 -27.13
C ILE A 153 -27.97 -8.17 -27.05
N ALA A 154 -27.08 -8.16 -28.04
CA ALA A 154 -26.00 -7.21 -28.20
C ALA A 154 -26.50 -5.93 -28.88
N TYR A 155 -27.10 -5.05 -28.06
CA TYR A 155 -27.60 -3.73 -28.48
C TYR A 155 -27.60 -2.79 -27.26
N PRO A 156 -27.55 -1.46 -27.44
CA PRO A 156 -27.76 -0.51 -26.36
C PRO A 156 -29.10 -0.71 -25.62
N HIS A 157 -29.04 -0.86 -24.31
CA HIS A 157 -30.19 -0.88 -23.42
C HIS A 157 -30.30 0.49 -22.76
N PRO A 158 -31.36 1.28 -22.98
CA PRO A 158 -31.56 2.52 -22.23
C PRO A 158 -31.67 2.20 -20.74
N GLN A 159 -31.05 3.00 -19.88
CA GLN A 159 -31.06 2.75 -18.45
C GLN A 159 -32.50 2.80 -17.92
N PRO A 160 -32.90 1.86 -17.04
CA PRO A 160 -34.23 1.87 -16.43
C PRO A 160 -34.42 3.16 -15.62
N GLY A 161 -35.48 3.92 -15.93
CA GLY A 161 -35.79 5.20 -15.29
C GLY A 161 -35.23 6.45 -15.97
N SER A 162 -34.43 6.36 -17.04
CA SER A 162 -33.91 7.54 -17.76
C SER A 162 -34.58 7.73 -19.13
N SER A 163 -35.70 8.45 -19.18
CA SER A 163 -36.34 8.89 -20.43
C SER A 163 -35.51 9.92 -21.22
N GLN A 164 -34.45 10.45 -20.61
CA GLN A 164 -33.54 11.45 -21.17
C GLN A 164 -32.82 10.96 -22.43
N SER A 165 -32.35 9.71 -22.44
CA SER A 165 -31.65 9.12 -23.59
C SER A 165 -32.55 9.08 -24.85
N TYR A 166 -33.83 8.77 -24.65
CA TYR A 166 -34.83 8.81 -25.71
C TYR A 166 -35.12 10.23 -26.19
N ALA A 167 -35.32 11.17 -25.27
CA ALA A 167 -35.59 12.57 -25.60
C ALA A 167 -34.42 13.20 -26.38
N ALA A 168 -33.17 12.90 -26.00
CA ALA A 168 -31.99 13.35 -26.72
C ALA A 168 -31.91 12.76 -28.13
N ALA A 169 -32.18 11.46 -28.29
CA ALA A 169 -32.20 10.80 -29.60
C ALA A 169 -33.35 11.32 -30.50
N ALA A 170 -34.53 11.60 -29.92
CA ALA A 170 -35.65 12.19 -30.64
C ALA A 170 -35.33 13.61 -31.13
N ALA A 171 -34.79 14.47 -30.25
CA ALA A 171 -34.36 15.81 -30.61
C ALA A 171 -33.23 15.82 -31.67
N GLN A 172 -32.33 14.82 -31.62
CA GLN A 172 -31.28 14.67 -32.63
C GLN A 172 -31.86 14.35 -34.00
N ARG A 173 -32.91 13.52 -34.06
CA ARG A 173 -33.63 13.24 -35.31
C ARG A 173 -34.32 14.49 -35.84
N ASP A 174 -34.99 15.24 -34.98
CA ASP A 174 -35.67 16.48 -35.38
C ASP A 174 -34.67 17.52 -35.91
N TRP A 175 -33.49 17.62 -35.27
CA TRP A 175 -32.39 18.45 -35.73
C TRP A 175 -31.85 18.03 -37.10
N LEU A 176 -31.56 16.73 -37.29
CA LEU A 176 -31.02 16.19 -38.52
C LEU A 176 -32.05 16.10 -39.67
N SER A 177 -33.31 16.48 -39.43
CA SER A 177 -34.39 16.41 -40.43
C SER A 177 -34.04 17.16 -41.73
N HIS A 178 -33.48 18.37 -41.61
CA HIS A 178 -33.02 19.17 -42.74
C HIS A 178 -31.96 18.44 -43.58
N ASP A 179 -30.95 17.87 -42.94
CA ASP A 179 -29.85 17.19 -43.61
C ASP A 179 -30.30 15.86 -44.23
N VAL A 180 -31.23 15.17 -43.57
CA VAL A 180 -31.87 13.97 -44.12
C VAL A 180 -32.71 14.30 -45.36
N ASP A 181 -33.42 15.43 -45.37
CA ASP A 181 -34.18 15.89 -46.54
C ASP A 181 -33.24 16.30 -47.69
N ALA A 182 -32.15 17.00 -47.41
CA ALA A 182 -31.10 17.28 -48.39
C ALA A 182 -30.50 15.97 -48.97
N MET A 183 -30.22 14.97 -48.12
CA MET A 183 -29.77 13.65 -48.53
C MET A 183 -30.80 12.89 -49.36
N ARG A 184 -32.11 13.08 -49.10
CA ARG A 184 -33.19 12.47 -49.89
C ARG A 184 -33.20 13.03 -51.31
N PHE A 185 -33.04 14.34 -51.48
CA PHE A 185 -32.95 14.96 -52.81
C PHE A 185 -31.70 14.45 -53.56
N ALA A 186 -30.53 14.45 -52.91
CA ALA A 186 -29.31 13.90 -53.50
C ALA A 186 -29.46 12.40 -53.87
N SER A 187 -30.16 11.60 -53.05
CA SER A 187 -30.44 10.18 -53.32
C SER A 187 -31.43 9.97 -54.47
N GLN A 188 -32.31 10.93 -54.76
CA GLN A 188 -33.21 10.88 -55.93
C GLN A 188 -32.41 11.12 -57.20
N GLU A 189 -31.61 12.19 -57.23
CA GLU A 189 -30.71 12.52 -58.35
C GLU A 189 -29.73 11.38 -58.63
N ALA A 190 -29.09 10.82 -57.59
CA ALA A 190 -28.19 9.68 -57.70
C ALA A 190 -28.88 8.40 -58.23
N ARG A 191 -30.17 8.19 -57.94
CA ARG A 191 -30.92 7.06 -58.51
C ARG A 191 -31.30 7.27 -59.97
N GLU A 192 -31.51 8.51 -60.38
CA GLU A 192 -31.79 8.86 -61.77
C GLU A 192 -30.55 8.69 -62.63
N THR A 193 -29.37 9.09 -62.14
CA THR A 193 -28.09 8.83 -62.80
C THR A 193 -27.75 7.33 -62.84
N VAL A 194 -27.99 6.55 -61.78
CA VAL A 194 -27.84 5.07 -61.81
C VAL A 194 -28.76 4.40 -62.84
N ARG A 195 -29.97 4.93 -63.05
CA ARG A 195 -30.89 4.46 -64.10
C ARG A 195 -30.37 4.74 -65.52
N GLN A 196 -29.58 5.81 -65.70
CA GLN A 196 -28.98 6.18 -66.99
C GLN A 196 -27.74 5.33 -67.34
N LEU A 197 -27.07 4.74 -66.35
CA LEU A 197 -25.92 3.84 -66.55
C LEU A 197 -26.38 2.47 -67.05
N ARG A 198 -25.73 1.94 -68.10
CA ARG A 198 -26.16 0.73 -68.82
C ARG A 198 -25.45 -0.53 -68.33
N SER A 199 -24.20 -0.42 -67.85
CA SER A 199 -23.42 -1.55 -67.36
C SER A 199 -23.52 -1.73 -65.83
N GLY A 200 -23.51 -2.98 -65.36
CA GLY A 200 -23.43 -3.30 -63.92
C GLY A 200 -22.14 -2.76 -63.28
N ALA A 201 -21.01 -2.87 -63.98
CA ALA A 201 -19.73 -2.36 -63.51
C ALA A 201 -19.69 -0.82 -63.43
N GLU A 202 -20.38 -0.13 -64.34
CA GLU A 202 -20.53 1.33 -64.30
C GLU A 202 -21.39 1.78 -63.11
N ARG A 203 -22.47 1.05 -62.83
CA ARG A 203 -23.32 1.31 -61.66
C ARG A 203 -22.58 1.07 -60.36
N GLU A 204 -21.79 0.00 -60.27
CA GLU A 204 -20.96 -0.30 -59.09
C GLU A 204 -19.87 0.75 -58.88
N ALA A 205 -19.14 1.12 -59.94
CA ALA A 205 -18.15 2.19 -59.89
C ALA A 205 -18.76 3.55 -59.53
N PHE A 206 -19.98 3.84 -60.01
CA PHE A 206 -20.73 5.04 -59.62
C PHE A 206 -21.09 5.01 -58.14
N THR A 207 -21.61 3.90 -57.61
CA THR A 207 -21.93 3.77 -56.19
C THR A 207 -20.70 3.88 -55.28
N GLN A 208 -19.55 3.33 -55.69
CA GLN A 208 -18.28 3.44 -54.97
C GLN A 208 -17.72 4.88 -54.96
N ARG A 209 -17.91 5.64 -56.04
CA ARG A 209 -17.50 7.05 -56.12
C ARG A 209 -18.43 7.99 -55.35
N HIS A 210 -19.72 7.65 -55.27
CA HIS A 210 -20.73 8.52 -54.66
C HIS A 210 -20.63 8.54 -53.12
N VAL A 211 -20.12 7.48 -52.50
CA VAL A 211 -19.71 7.47 -51.08
C VAL A 211 -18.49 6.56 -50.90
N PRO A 212 -17.32 7.09 -50.46
CA PRO A 212 -16.18 6.24 -50.12
C PRO A 212 -16.49 5.37 -48.91
N ALA A 213 -15.98 4.13 -48.90
CA ALA A 213 -16.19 3.15 -47.82
C ALA A 213 -15.83 3.70 -46.42
N ASP A 214 -14.86 4.61 -46.36
CA ASP A 214 -14.38 5.28 -45.14
C ASP A 214 -15.49 6.04 -44.39
N ARG A 215 -16.49 6.58 -45.10
CA ARG A 215 -17.61 7.30 -44.48
C ARG A 215 -18.48 6.37 -43.62
N PHE A 216 -18.70 5.13 -44.06
CA PHE A 216 -19.51 4.14 -43.33
C PHE A 216 -18.74 3.41 -42.24
N GLN A 217 -17.41 3.34 -42.37
CA GLN A 217 -16.55 2.70 -41.37
C GLN A 217 -16.62 3.38 -40.00
N SER A 218 -16.87 4.69 -39.96
CA SER A 218 -17.05 5.46 -38.72
C SER A 218 -18.35 5.13 -37.96
N VAL A 219 -19.37 4.60 -38.65
CA VAL A 219 -20.72 4.38 -38.11
C VAL A 219 -20.93 2.95 -37.61
N LEU A 220 -20.06 2.03 -38.02
CA LEU A 220 -20.06 0.64 -37.61
C LEU A 220 -18.89 0.41 -36.64
N PRO A 221 -19.05 0.72 -35.34
CA PRO A 221 -17.97 0.59 -34.38
C PRO A 221 -17.58 -0.88 -34.26
N SER A 222 -16.36 -1.21 -34.67
CA SER A 222 -15.75 -2.50 -34.35
C SER A 222 -15.05 -2.45 -33.01
N SER A 223 -14.95 -3.61 -32.36
CA SER A 223 -14.14 -3.75 -31.15
C SER A 223 -12.67 -3.52 -31.50
N ALA A 224 -12.05 -2.51 -30.89
CA ALA A 224 -10.63 -2.20 -31.07
C ALA A 224 -9.74 -2.84 -30.00
N SER A 225 -10.31 -3.68 -29.12
CA SER A 225 -9.57 -4.29 -28.01
C SER A 225 -8.56 -5.33 -28.51
N VAL A 226 -7.34 -5.24 -27.98
CA VAL A 226 -6.27 -6.22 -28.23
C VAL A 226 -6.35 -7.40 -27.25
N SER A 227 -7.14 -7.27 -26.18
CA SER A 227 -7.24 -8.31 -25.14
C SER A 227 -7.92 -9.56 -25.68
N ALA A 228 -7.33 -10.73 -25.43
CA ALA A 228 -7.85 -12.02 -25.92
C ALA A 228 -9.28 -12.32 -25.45
N VAL A 229 -9.64 -11.90 -24.23
CA VAL A 229 -11.01 -12.09 -23.71
C VAL A 229 -12.00 -11.21 -24.44
N ASP A 230 -11.66 -9.94 -24.69
CA ASP A 230 -12.50 -9.02 -25.45
C ASP A 230 -12.60 -9.41 -26.92
N GLN A 231 -11.52 -9.91 -27.51
CA GLN A 231 -11.54 -10.48 -28.85
C GLN A 231 -12.43 -11.72 -28.93
N LEU A 232 -12.41 -12.62 -27.94
CA LEU A 232 -13.35 -13.73 -27.89
C LEU A 232 -14.80 -13.22 -27.89
N ARG A 233 -15.08 -12.16 -27.11
CA ARG A 233 -16.41 -11.54 -27.00
C ARG A 233 -16.85 -10.91 -28.32
N SER A 234 -15.95 -10.24 -29.04
CA SER A 234 -16.27 -9.66 -30.35
C SER A 234 -16.13 -10.62 -31.53
N SER A 235 -15.51 -11.80 -31.39
CA SER A 235 -15.25 -12.71 -32.54
C SER A 235 -16.46 -13.50 -33.04
N GLY A 236 -17.58 -13.50 -32.30
CA GLY A 236 -18.81 -14.23 -32.66
C GLY A 236 -19.75 -13.42 -33.56
N ALA A 237 -20.95 -13.14 -33.05
CA ALA A 237 -21.99 -12.41 -33.78
C ALA A 237 -21.64 -10.93 -34.04
N LEU A 238 -20.66 -10.39 -33.30
CA LEU A 238 -20.20 -9.00 -33.37
C LEU A 238 -18.84 -8.84 -34.08
N SER A 239 -18.40 -9.85 -34.83
CA SER A 239 -17.12 -9.75 -35.55
C SER A 239 -17.21 -8.74 -36.68
N ASP A 240 -16.10 -8.07 -37.02
CA ASP A 240 -16.05 -7.05 -38.07
C ASP A 240 -16.67 -7.53 -39.39
N GLU A 241 -16.42 -8.79 -39.75
CA GLU A 241 -17.01 -9.41 -40.95
C GLU A 241 -18.53 -9.55 -40.82
N LYS A 242 -19.03 -10.03 -39.68
CA LYS A 242 -20.47 -10.21 -39.46
C LYS A 242 -21.21 -8.88 -39.31
N VAL A 243 -20.63 -7.91 -38.61
CA VAL A 243 -21.18 -6.58 -38.47
C VAL A 243 -21.24 -5.90 -39.84
N ARG A 244 -20.19 -5.96 -40.68
CA ARG A 244 -20.24 -5.40 -42.03
C ARG A 244 -21.22 -6.11 -42.95
N GLN A 245 -21.39 -7.43 -42.79
CA GLN A 245 -22.33 -8.23 -43.57
C GLN A 245 -23.79 -8.01 -43.19
N GLN A 246 -24.08 -7.76 -41.91
CA GLN A 246 -25.44 -7.64 -41.35
C GLN A 246 -25.80 -6.20 -40.98
N ALA A 247 -24.90 -5.24 -41.19
CA ALA A 247 -25.19 -3.85 -40.93
C ALA A 247 -26.33 -3.38 -41.83
N THR A 248 -27.23 -2.60 -41.24
CA THR A 248 -28.20 -1.76 -41.94
C THR A 248 -27.98 -0.33 -41.47
N LEU A 249 -28.04 0.63 -42.39
CA LEU A 249 -27.80 2.03 -42.08
C LEU A 249 -29.04 2.86 -42.43
N ASP A 250 -29.53 3.63 -41.46
CA ASP A 250 -30.61 4.59 -41.68
C ASP A 250 -30.09 5.97 -42.07
N ARG A 251 -30.94 6.77 -42.72
CA ARG A 251 -30.56 8.11 -43.22
C ARG A 251 -30.16 9.06 -42.10
N TYR A 252 -30.73 8.95 -40.91
CA TYR A 252 -30.39 9.82 -39.78
C TYR A 252 -28.97 9.54 -39.30
N ARG A 253 -28.59 8.27 -39.12
CA ARG A 253 -27.19 7.92 -38.81
C ARG A 253 -26.21 8.29 -39.92
N ALA A 254 -26.59 8.12 -41.19
CA ALA A 254 -25.77 8.53 -42.33
C ALA A 254 -25.59 10.06 -42.42
N ALA A 255 -26.61 10.84 -42.05
CA ALA A 255 -26.55 12.30 -41.94
C ALA A 255 -25.69 12.75 -40.76
N ALA A 256 -25.83 12.12 -39.59
CA ALA A 256 -24.99 12.37 -38.42
C ALA A 256 -23.50 12.15 -38.73
N ALA A 257 -23.17 11.06 -39.43
CA ALA A 257 -21.81 10.76 -39.88
C ALA A 257 -21.29 11.78 -40.92
N ALA A 258 -22.17 12.26 -41.80
CA ALA A 258 -21.83 13.30 -42.78
C ALA A 258 -21.44 14.61 -42.09
N ALA A 259 -22.26 15.04 -41.15
CA ALA A 259 -22.06 16.26 -40.36
C ALA A 259 -20.77 16.20 -39.52
N ALA A 260 -20.41 15.02 -39.01
CA ALA A 260 -19.16 14.81 -38.27
C ALA A 260 -17.90 14.77 -39.18
N SER A 261 -18.05 14.44 -40.46
CA SER A 261 -16.94 14.24 -41.41
C SER A 261 -16.55 15.47 -42.24
N ALA A 262 -17.29 16.58 -42.14
CA ALA A 262 -17.00 17.80 -42.89
C ALA A 262 -15.74 18.51 -42.35
N GLU A 263 -14.79 18.86 -43.24
CA GLU A 263 -13.56 19.56 -42.86
C GLU A 263 -13.80 20.89 -42.11
N PRO A 264 -12.89 21.35 -41.23
CA PRO A 264 -13.11 22.49 -40.33
C PRO A 264 -13.16 23.88 -41.01
N GLY A 265 -13.34 23.95 -42.33
CA GLY A 265 -13.01 25.12 -43.15
C GLY A 265 -14.14 25.77 -43.96
N ALA A 266 -15.38 25.26 -43.99
CA ALA A 266 -16.44 25.85 -44.82
C ALA A 266 -17.84 25.79 -44.18
N GLY A 267 -18.30 26.93 -43.64
CA GLY A 267 -19.67 27.12 -43.13
C GLY A 267 -19.79 26.97 -41.60
N PRO A 268 -20.81 27.57 -40.95
CA PRO A 268 -20.86 27.65 -39.49
C PRO A 268 -20.97 26.24 -38.90
N ASN A 269 -19.89 25.81 -38.25
CA ASN A 269 -19.82 24.65 -37.38
C ASN A 269 -20.88 24.78 -36.27
N VAL A 270 -22.09 24.26 -36.50
CA VAL A 270 -23.09 24.10 -35.44
C VAL A 270 -22.95 22.67 -34.92
N SER A 271 -22.06 22.49 -33.94
CA SER A 271 -22.00 21.24 -33.18
C SER A 271 -23.34 21.02 -32.47
N TYR A 272 -24.04 19.93 -32.78
CA TYR A 272 -25.18 19.47 -32.00
C TYR A 272 -24.67 18.99 -30.62
N THR A 273 -24.53 19.90 -29.66
CA THR A 273 -24.10 19.52 -28.30
C THR A 273 -24.81 20.29 -27.17
N VAL A 274 -25.84 21.11 -27.43
CA VAL A 274 -26.38 22.00 -26.37
C VAL A 274 -27.85 21.70 -25.97
N GLY A 275 -28.60 20.89 -26.71
CA GLY A 275 -30.01 20.60 -26.38
C GLY A 275 -30.24 19.17 -25.90
N SER A 276 -30.54 18.95 -24.62
CA SER A 276 -30.92 17.63 -24.05
C SER A 276 -32.24 17.06 -24.61
N GLY A 277 -32.92 17.76 -25.54
CA GLY A 277 -34.24 17.39 -26.07
C GLY A 277 -35.40 17.46 -25.07
N MET A 278 -35.12 17.75 -23.80
CA MET A 278 -36.12 17.90 -22.75
C MET A 278 -36.75 19.30 -22.80
N ASN A 279 -38.08 19.36 -22.69
CA ASN A 279 -38.77 20.62 -22.48
C ASN A 279 -38.62 21.10 -21.02
N SER A 280 -38.94 22.37 -20.75
CA SER A 280 -38.77 22.97 -19.43
C SER A 280 -39.66 22.33 -18.35
N GLU A 281 -40.84 21.83 -18.71
CA GLU A 281 -41.77 21.21 -17.75
C GLU A 281 -41.28 19.83 -17.31
N ASP A 282 -40.81 19.03 -18.26
CA ASP A 282 -40.26 17.70 -18.02
C ASP A 282 -38.97 17.80 -17.19
N PHE A 283 -38.10 18.78 -17.47
CA PHE A 283 -36.90 19.02 -16.65
C PHE A 283 -37.24 19.39 -15.20
N MET A 284 -38.22 20.28 -14.99
CA MET A 284 -38.66 20.64 -13.63
C MET A 284 -39.31 19.45 -12.91
N SER A 285 -40.08 18.63 -13.63
CA SER A 285 -40.69 17.42 -13.08
C SER A 285 -39.63 16.41 -12.63
N MET A 286 -38.60 16.19 -13.46
CA MET A 286 -37.47 15.32 -13.16
C MET A 286 -36.71 15.81 -11.94
N LEU A 287 -36.37 17.10 -11.87
CA LEU A 287 -35.69 17.68 -10.72
C LEU A 287 -36.52 17.50 -9.43
N SER A 288 -37.83 17.66 -9.49
CA SER A 288 -38.72 17.46 -8.35
C SER A 288 -38.78 15.99 -7.90
N ASP A 289 -38.77 15.05 -8.84
CA ASP A 289 -38.78 13.61 -8.55
C ASP A 289 -37.43 13.15 -7.99
N GLU A 290 -36.31 13.59 -8.56
CA GLU A 290 -34.96 13.30 -8.07
C GLU A 290 -34.73 13.85 -6.66
N THR A 291 -35.12 15.09 -6.40
CA THR A 291 -35.01 15.69 -5.06
C THR A 291 -35.89 14.99 -4.03
N ALA A 292 -37.12 14.59 -4.41
CA ALA A 292 -38.01 13.83 -3.54
C ALA A 292 -37.44 12.43 -3.23
N ALA A 293 -36.93 11.71 -4.23
CA ALA A 293 -36.32 10.40 -4.05
C ALA A 293 -35.07 10.47 -3.17
N ALA A 294 -34.18 11.44 -3.42
CA ALA A 294 -32.98 11.65 -2.61
C ALA A 294 -33.33 11.98 -1.15
N ASN A 295 -34.33 12.82 -0.91
CA ASN A 295 -34.80 13.13 0.44
C ASN A 295 -35.37 11.90 1.15
N ASP A 296 -36.19 11.10 0.47
CA ASP A 296 -36.76 9.89 1.04
C ASP A 296 -35.68 8.83 1.34
N ASP A 297 -34.63 8.72 0.52
CA ASP A 297 -33.52 7.79 0.78
C ASP A 297 -32.62 8.25 1.93
N MET A 298 -32.33 9.54 2.03
CA MET A 298 -31.64 10.13 3.18
C MET A 298 -32.42 9.91 4.49
N LEU A 299 -33.75 10.06 4.42
CA LEU A 299 -34.63 9.85 5.56
C LEU A 299 -34.70 8.38 5.96
N ASP A 300 -34.79 7.45 5.01
CA ASP A 300 -34.74 6.02 5.26
C ASP A 300 -33.41 5.59 5.89
N GLU A 301 -32.28 6.10 5.40
CA GLU A 301 -30.98 5.85 6.01
C GLU A 301 -30.92 6.38 7.45
N HIS A 302 -31.37 7.61 7.67
CA HIS A 302 -31.39 8.20 9.00
C HIS A 302 -32.25 7.37 9.98
N LEU A 303 -33.43 6.91 9.56
CA LEU A 303 -34.26 6.01 10.37
C LEU A 303 -33.56 4.68 10.66
N ARG A 304 -32.81 4.09 9.72
CA ARG A 304 -32.01 2.88 10.00
C ARG A 304 -30.94 3.13 11.06
N ILE A 305 -30.39 4.34 11.14
CA ILE A 305 -29.44 4.75 12.19
C ILE A 305 -30.17 4.90 13.53
N GLU A 306 -31.30 5.61 13.57
CA GLU A 306 -32.12 5.82 14.79
C GLU A 306 -32.63 4.49 15.37
N HIS A 307 -33.03 3.54 14.50
CA HIS A 307 -33.39 2.18 14.90
C HIS A 307 -32.20 1.35 15.42
N GLY A 308 -30.97 1.85 15.28
CA GLY A 308 -29.73 1.17 15.67
C GLY A 308 -29.30 0.03 14.74
N LEU A 309 -29.91 -0.10 13.56
CA LEU A 309 -29.63 -1.21 12.63
C LEU A 309 -28.21 -1.13 12.07
N ARG A 310 -27.70 0.09 11.79
CA ARG A 310 -26.31 0.29 11.36
C ARG A 310 -25.29 -0.06 12.44
N ALA A 311 -25.59 0.20 13.71
CA ALA A 311 -24.74 -0.19 14.82
C ALA A 311 -24.74 -1.72 15.01
N LYS A 312 -25.91 -2.36 14.83
CA LYS A 312 -26.04 -3.82 14.83
C LYS A 312 -25.26 -4.46 13.68
N GLU A 313 -25.36 -3.92 12.47
CA GLU A 313 -24.62 -4.39 11.29
C GLU A 313 -23.09 -4.42 11.54
N ARG A 314 -22.53 -3.36 12.11
CA ARG A 314 -21.10 -3.32 12.50
C ARG A 314 -20.75 -4.36 13.58
N PHE A 315 -21.64 -4.58 14.54
CA PHE A 315 -21.46 -5.61 15.56
C PHE A 315 -21.47 -7.01 14.95
N ASP A 316 -22.45 -7.31 14.10
CA ASP A 316 -22.60 -8.60 13.42
C ASP A 316 -21.39 -8.87 12.50
N PHE A 317 -20.85 -7.84 11.83
CA PHE A 317 -19.59 -7.95 11.10
C PHE A 317 -18.43 -8.39 12.00
N LYS A 318 -18.26 -7.78 13.19
CA LYS A 318 -17.23 -8.21 14.17
C LYS A 318 -17.45 -9.65 14.67
N VAL A 319 -18.69 -10.11 14.74
CA VAL A 319 -19.00 -11.52 15.08
C VAL A 319 -18.59 -12.45 13.95
N MET A 320 -18.87 -12.10 12.69
CA MET A 320 -18.47 -12.87 11.51
C MET A 320 -16.95 -13.00 11.38
N GLN A 321 -16.21 -11.96 11.79
CA GLN A 321 -14.74 -11.98 11.79
C GLN A 321 -14.14 -13.09 12.67
N ARG A 322 -14.88 -13.66 13.63
CA ARG A 322 -14.39 -14.77 14.50
C ARG A 322 -14.12 -16.08 13.74
N ALA A 323 -14.64 -16.22 12.52
CA ALA A 323 -14.45 -17.41 11.68
C ALA A 323 -13.47 -17.18 10.53
N ALA A 324 -13.05 -15.92 10.29
CA ALA A 324 -12.26 -15.54 9.13
C ALA A 324 -10.78 -15.84 9.37
N ARG A 325 -10.14 -16.56 8.44
CA ARG A 325 -8.68 -16.75 8.45
C ARG A 325 -7.99 -15.61 7.73
N LEU A 326 -6.72 -15.39 8.05
CA LEU A 326 -5.88 -14.53 7.22
C LEU A 326 -5.71 -15.16 5.83
N PRO A 327 -5.97 -14.42 4.73
CA PRO A 327 -5.84 -14.96 3.39
C PRO A 327 -4.37 -15.22 3.07
N PHE A 328 -4.09 -16.35 2.43
CA PHE A 328 -2.77 -16.59 1.86
C PHE A 328 -2.54 -15.67 0.66
N GLN A 329 -1.50 -14.83 0.73
CA GLN A 329 -1.13 -13.86 -0.28
C GLN A 329 -0.05 -14.35 -1.26
N GLY A 330 0.35 -15.62 -1.13
CA GLY A 330 1.46 -16.18 -1.89
C GLY A 330 2.82 -15.98 -1.20
N TYR A 331 3.84 -16.71 -1.68
CA TYR A 331 5.24 -16.47 -1.29
C TYR A 331 5.80 -15.27 -2.05
N ASP A 332 5.77 -15.31 -3.39
CA ASP A 332 5.95 -14.11 -4.22
C ASP A 332 4.60 -13.42 -4.41
N MET A 333 4.38 -12.36 -3.61
CA MET A 333 3.09 -11.69 -3.51
C MET A 333 2.70 -10.98 -4.81
N ASP A 334 3.65 -10.34 -5.49
CA ASP A 334 3.40 -9.62 -6.74
C ASP A 334 2.96 -10.57 -7.85
N ARG A 335 3.65 -11.71 -7.98
CA ARG A 335 3.24 -12.77 -8.92
C ARG A 335 1.85 -13.30 -8.59
N HIS A 336 1.53 -13.52 -7.33
CA HIS A 336 0.24 -14.07 -6.93
C HIS A 336 -0.92 -13.08 -7.15
N VAL A 337 -0.72 -11.79 -6.86
CA VAL A 337 -1.71 -10.74 -7.13
C VAL A 337 -1.95 -10.61 -8.64
N ALA A 338 -0.87 -10.55 -9.43
CA ALA A 338 -0.98 -10.50 -10.89
C ALA A 338 -1.68 -11.74 -11.47
N GLN A 339 -1.35 -12.93 -10.95
CA GLN A 339 -1.98 -14.19 -11.39
C GLN A 339 -3.46 -14.24 -11.02
N ARG A 340 -3.88 -13.74 -9.85
CA ARG A 340 -5.30 -13.62 -9.49
C ARG A 340 -6.05 -12.68 -10.45
N ALA A 341 -5.37 -11.66 -10.97
CA ALA A 341 -5.91 -10.76 -11.99
C ALA A 341 -5.84 -11.31 -13.42
N GLY A 342 -5.24 -12.49 -13.65
CA GLY A 342 -5.15 -13.14 -14.95
C GLY A 342 -4.14 -12.50 -15.94
N ARG A 343 -3.30 -11.56 -15.50
CA ARG A 343 -2.39 -10.78 -16.36
C ARG A 343 -1.16 -11.53 -16.92
N PRO A 344 -0.50 -12.42 -16.17
CA PRO A 344 0.70 -13.04 -16.68
C PRO A 344 0.47 -13.98 -17.86
N GLN A 345 1.52 -14.21 -18.67
CA GLN A 345 1.46 -15.15 -19.79
C GLN A 345 0.93 -16.53 -19.35
N GLY A 346 -0.13 -17.00 -20.00
CA GLY A 346 -0.80 -18.27 -19.69
C GLY A 346 -1.69 -18.27 -18.44
N ALA A 347 -1.84 -17.15 -17.72
CA ALA A 347 -2.71 -17.06 -16.55
C ALA A 347 -4.15 -16.64 -16.88
N GLN A 348 -4.39 -16.14 -18.11
CA GLN A 348 -5.70 -15.68 -18.56
C GLN A 348 -6.74 -16.77 -18.39
N GLN A 349 -7.76 -16.49 -17.57
CA GLN A 349 -8.91 -17.37 -17.42
C GLN A 349 -10.00 -16.95 -18.41
N LEU A 350 -10.68 -17.94 -18.98
CA LEU A 350 -11.90 -17.68 -19.72
C LEU A 350 -13.03 -17.33 -18.73
N PRO A 351 -13.93 -16.40 -19.08
CA PRO A 351 -15.14 -16.18 -18.31
C PRO A 351 -15.95 -17.48 -18.13
N PRO A 352 -16.65 -17.67 -17.00
CA PRO A 352 -17.49 -18.84 -16.81
C PRO A 352 -18.60 -18.89 -17.86
N ALA A 353 -18.85 -20.06 -18.44
CA ALA A 353 -19.90 -20.24 -19.44
C ALA A 353 -21.29 -20.02 -18.82
N VAL A 354 -22.02 -19.02 -19.32
CA VAL A 354 -23.39 -18.70 -18.88
C VAL A 354 -24.40 -19.40 -19.80
N PRO A 355 -25.37 -20.17 -19.27
CA PRO A 355 -26.39 -20.80 -20.10
C PRO A 355 -27.27 -19.75 -20.79
N PRO A 356 -27.65 -19.93 -22.06
CA PRO A 356 -28.43 -18.94 -22.76
C PRO A 356 -29.85 -18.82 -22.22
N SER A 357 -30.30 -17.59 -21.94
CA SER A 357 -31.70 -17.31 -21.58
C SER A 357 -32.65 -17.60 -22.74
N SER A 358 -33.96 -17.62 -22.49
CA SER A 358 -34.92 -17.76 -23.59
C SER A 358 -34.90 -16.51 -24.50
N MET A 359 -35.25 -16.64 -25.78
CA MET A 359 -35.34 -15.49 -26.68
C MET A 359 -36.36 -14.45 -26.18
N GLU A 360 -37.46 -14.94 -25.59
CA GLU A 360 -38.50 -14.08 -25.01
C GLU A 360 -37.97 -13.29 -23.81
N GLU A 361 -37.19 -13.92 -22.92
CA GLU A 361 -36.57 -13.24 -21.78
C GLU A 361 -35.54 -12.20 -22.24
N ALA A 362 -34.70 -12.54 -23.23
CA ALA A 362 -33.72 -11.61 -23.78
C ALA A 362 -34.38 -10.40 -24.47
N LEU A 363 -35.43 -10.64 -25.28
CA LEU A 363 -36.22 -9.58 -25.90
C LEU A 363 -37.00 -8.77 -24.86
N LYS A 364 -37.51 -9.39 -23.80
CA LYS A 364 -38.21 -8.69 -22.72
C LYS A 364 -37.24 -7.84 -21.90
N SER A 365 -35.99 -8.26 -21.75
CA SER A 365 -34.94 -7.41 -21.14
C SER A 365 -34.68 -6.18 -22.00
N LEU A 366 -34.47 -6.37 -23.32
CA LEU A 366 -34.23 -5.28 -24.27
C LEU A 366 -35.42 -4.33 -24.44
N ARG A 367 -36.63 -4.87 -24.59
CA ARG A 367 -37.86 -4.12 -24.89
C ARG A 367 -38.65 -3.70 -23.66
N GLY A 368 -38.50 -4.44 -22.57
CA GLY A 368 -39.31 -4.35 -21.35
C GLY A 368 -38.64 -3.56 -20.22
N GLY A 369 -37.55 -2.84 -20.49
CA GLY A 369 -37.26 -1.62 -19.73
C GLY A 369 -38.45 -0.68 -19.92
N GLY A 370 -39.42 -0.70 -19.01
CA GLY A 370 -40.75 -0.09 -19.19
C GLY A 370 -40.78 1.43 -19.37
N ASP A 371 -39.62 2.09 -19.44
CA ASP A 371 -39.45 3.53 -19.44
C ASP A 371 -38.60 4.03 -20.63
N THR A 372 -38.41 3.22 -21.68
CA THR A 372 -37.60 3.64 -22.85
C THR A 372 -38.24 4.80 -23.63
N VAL A 373 -39.57 4.94 -23.56
CA VAL A 373 -40.33 6.02 -24.19
C VAL A 373 -41.02 6.81 -23.07
N PRO A 374 -41.03 8.15 -23.11
CA PRO A 374 -41.76 8.97 -22.14
C PRO A 374 -43.20 8.52 -21.99
N ASP A 375 -43.70 8.47 -20.75
CA ASP A 375 -45.04 7.98 -20.43
C ASP A 375 -46.16 8.61 -21.27
N ALA A 376 -46.06 9.92 -21.51
CA ALA A 376 -47.04 10.66 -22.29
C ALA A 376 -47.12 10.17 -23.74
N GLU A 377 -45.97 9.92 -24.38
CA GLU A 377 -45.90 9.40 -25.73
C GLU A 377 -46.25 7.91 -25.81
N ALA A 378 -45.83 7.12 -24.81
CA ALA A 378 -46.22 5.72 -24.70
C ALA A 378 -47.75 5.57 -24.56
N GLN A 379 -48.38 6.42 -23.74
CA GLN A 379 -49.82 6.45 -23.55
C GLN A 379 -50.56 6.95 -24.80
N ALA A 380 -50.01 7.94 -25.50
CA ALA A 380 -50.56 8.38 -26.78
C ALA A 380 -50.55 7.21 -27.79
N ARG A 381 -49.41 6.53 -27.97
CA ARG A 381 -49.28 5.36 -28.87
C ARG A 381 -50.24 4.23 -28.47
N LEU A 382 -50.36 3.95 -27.18
CA LEU A 382 -51.28 2.95 -26.66
C LEU A 382 -52.74 3.33 -26.98
N THR A 383 -53.11 4.59 -26.81
CA THR A 383 -54.47 5.08 -27.10
C THR A 383 -54.78 5.00 -28.60
N TYR A 384 -53.84 5.39 -29.47
CA TYR A 384 -53.98 5.23 -30.93
C TYR A 384 -54.08 3.75 -31.33
N ALA A 385 -53.27 2.86 -30.74
CA ALA A 385 -53.31 1.43 -31.03
C ALA A 385 -54.63 0.79 -30.54
N ASN A 386 -55.06 1.09 -29.33
CA ASN A 386 -56.33 0.61 -28.77
C ASN A 386 -57.52 1.12 -29.58
N ASN A 387 -57.48 2.36 -30.07
CA ASN A 387 -58.55 2.91 -30.91
C ASN A 387 -58.83 2.08 -32.17
N THR A 388 -57.88 1.27 -32.64
CA THR A 388 -58.09 0.35 -33.79
C THR A 388 -58.83 -0.93 -33.41
N THR A 389 -58.80 -1.32 -32.14
CA THR A 389 -59.41 -2.55 -31.60
C THR A 389 -60.57 -2.28 -30.65
N THR A 390 -60.82 -1.01 -30.29
CA THR A 390 -61.96 -0.59 -29.48
C THR A 390 -63.26 -0.68 -30.26
N GLU A 391 -64.34 -0.99 -29.55
CA GLU A 391 -65.69 -1.09 -30.11
C GLU A 391 -66.20 0.26 -30.67
N GLU A 392 -65.74 1.39 -30.14
CA GLU A 392 -66.09 2.74 -30.58
C GLU A 392 -64.85 3.57 -30.99
N PRO A 393 -64.35 3.43 -32.23
CA PRO A 393 -63.19 4.17 -32.69
C PRO A 393 -63.53 5.66 -32.90
N LYS A 394 -62.70 6.55 -32.34
CA LYS A 394 -62.81 8.00 -32.51
C LYS A 394 -61.74 8.51 -33.47
N LEU A 395 -62.00 9.63 -34.14
CA LEU A 395 -61.08 10.28 -35.08
C LEU A 395 -60.98 11.79 -34.80
N GLY A 396 -59.94 12.42 -35.32
CA GLY A 396 -59.72 13.86 -35.18
C GLY A 396 -59.62 14.31 -33.73
N GLU A 397 -60.26 15.43 -33.40
CA GLU A 397 -60.17 16.07 -32.08
C GLU A 397 -60.71 15.19 -30.94
N ALA A 398 -61.72 14.34 -31.19
CA ALA A 398 -62.28 13.45 -30.17
C ALA A 398 -61.25 12.43 -29.67
N LEU A 399 -60.42 11.89 -30.57
CA LEU A 399 -59.31 11.00 -30.21
C LEU A 399 -58.19 11.77 -29.50
N THR A 400 -57.88 12.99 -29.92
CA THR A 400 -56.91 13.85 -29.25
C THR A 400 -57.33 14.18 -27.81
N ARG A 401 -58.62 14.44 -27.57
CA ARG A 401 -59.16 14.66 -26.21
C ARG A 401 -59.02 13.42 -25.34
N ASP A 402 -59.25 12.22 -25.87
CA ASP A 402 -59.06 10.96 -25.14
C ASP A 402 -57.59 10.73 -24.77
N VAL A 403 -56.64 11.05 -25.67
CA VAL A 403 -55.19 11.01 -25.40
C VAL A 403 -54.83 11.96 -24.25
N VAL A 404 -55.25 13.23 -24.34
CA VAL A 404 -54.97 14.26 -23.32
C VAL A 404 -55.56 13.84 -21.95
N ASN A 405 -56.81 13.38 -21.92
CA ASN A 405 -57.46 12.92 -20.69
C ASN A 405 -56.73 11.70 -20.09
N SER A 406 -56.29 10.76 -20.93
CA SER A 406 -55.54 9.58 -20.47
C SER A 406 -54.18 9.96 -19.87
N ILE A 407 -53.46 10.90 -20.48
CA ILE A 407 -52.17 11.41 -19.96
C ILE A 407 -52.38 12.11 -18.61
N HIS A 408 -53.40 12.96 -18.48
CA HIS A 408 -53.73 13.62 -17.21
C HIS A 408 -54.08 12.61 -16.11
N ALA A 409 -54.96 11.65 -16.40
CA ALA A 409 -55.37 10.61 -15.46
C ALA A 409 -54.18 9.73 -15.02
N GLN A 410 -53.26 9.41 -15.93
CA GLN A 410 -52.06 8.64 -15.62
C GLN A 410 -51.12 9.42 -14.69
N ARG A 411 -50.90 10.73 -14.93
CA ARG A 411 -50.08 11.59 -14.07
C ARG A 411 -50.64 11.64 -12.64
N GLU A 412 -51.95 11.86 -12.48
CA GLU A 412 -52.61 11.87 -11.17
C GLU A 412 -52.54 10.50 -10.47
N SER A 413 -52.77 9.42 -11.21
CA SER A 413 -52.64 8.05 -10.72
C SER A 413 -51.22 7.74 -10.21
N LYS A 414 -50.19 8.14 -10.96
CA LYS A 414 -48.79 7.96 -10.54
C LYS A 414 -48.45 8.78 -9.29
N GLN A 415 -48.88 10.04 -9.21
CA GLN A 415 -48.65 10.88 -8.03
C GLN A 415 -49.34 10.33 -6.78
N THR A 416 -50.59 9.88 -6.91
CA THR A 416 -51.32 9.26 -5.79
C THR A 416 -50.69 7.94 -5.35
N ALA A 417 -50.26 7.10 -6.29
CA ALA A 417 -49.53 5.86 -6.00
C ALA A 417 -48.19 6.13 -5.30
N LYS A 418 -47.40 7.11 -5.76
CA LYS A 418 -46.15 7.55 -5.10
C LYS A 418 -46.42 8.00 -3.66
N ALA A 419 -47.45 8.83 -3.44
CA ALA A 419 -47.82 9.29 -2.10
C ALA A 419 -48.27 8.15 -1.18
N GLN A 420 -49.02 7.17 -1.69
CA GLN A 420 -49.41 5.97 -0.94
C GLN A 420 -48.20 5.08 -0.61
N ALA A 421 -47.30 4.86 -1.57
CA ALA A 421 -46.06 4.11 -1.35
C ALA A 421 -45.20 4.77 -0.27
N ARG A 422 -45.06 6.10 -0.31
CA ARG A 422 -44.36 6.89 0.71
C ARG A 422 -45.01 6.75 2.09
N LYS A 423 -46.35 6.82 2.17
CA LYS A 423 -47.09 6.58 3.42
C LYS A 423 -46.82 5.20 4.00
N GLN A 424 -46.77 4.16 3.17
CA GLN A 424 -46.46 2.80 3.62
C GLN A 424 -44.98 2.63 4.02
N ARG A 425 -44.05 3.21 3.25
CA ARG A 425 -42.59 3.15 3.51
C ARG A 425 -42.22 3.75 4.87
N PHE A 426 -42.84 4.88 5.23
CA PHE A 426 -42.51 5.62 6.44
C PHE A 426 -43.58 5.58 7.54
N GLY A 427 -44.71 4.89 7.31
CA GLY A 427 -45.83 4.84 8.25
C GLY A 427 -46.47 6.21 8.48
N LEU A 428 -46.59 7.03 7.43
CA LEU A 428 -47.14 8.39 7.51
C LEU A 428 -48.67 8.36 7.60
N GLY A 429 -49.23 9.22 8.44
CA GLY A 429 -50.67 9.30 8.71
C GLY A 429 -51.04 8.65 10.05
N ARG A 430 -52.26 8.94 10.51
CA ARG A 430 -52.74 8.50 11.83
C ARG A 430 -52.99 7.00 11.93
N GLN A 431 -52.80 6.44 13.13
CA GLN A 431 -53.21 5.07 13.46
C GLN A 431 -54.64 5.10 14.04
N GLY A 432 -55.57 4.39 13.40
CA GLY A 432 -56.97 4.34 13.83
C GLY A 432 -57.77 5.63 13.59
N ALA A 433 -58.91 5.78 14.27
CA ALA A 433 -59.76 6.97 14.17
C ALA A 433 -59.13 8.18 14.88
N LEU A 434 -59.42 9.40 14.41
CA LEU A 434 -58.92 10.65 15.01
C LEU A 434 -59.48 10.86 16.44
N VAL A 435 -60.74 10.48 16.66
CA VAL A 435 -61.40 10.58 17.96
C VAL A 435 -61.46 9.18 18.56
N GLN A 436 -60.43 8.82 19.32
CA GLN A 436 -60.40 7.63 20.16
C GLN A 436 -60.55 8.05 21.62
N ASP A 437 -61.07 7.17 22.48
CA ASP A 437 -61.24 7.45 23.91
C ASP A 437 -59.94 7.86 24.62
N GLY A 438 -58.78 7.45 24.09
CA GLY A 438 -57.45 7.83 24.60
C GLY A 438 -56.80 9.04 23.92
N GLY A 439 -57.55 9.78 23.09
CA GLY A 439 -57.09 10.97 22.37
C GLY A 439 -56.47 10.69 20.98
N PRO A 440 -56.28 11.74 20.16
CA PRO A 440 -55.77 11.63 18.77
C PRO A 440 -54.30 11.21 18.69
N ASP A 441 -53.52 11.40 19.75
CA ASP A 441 -52.09 11.07 19.81
C ASP A 441 -51.81 9.60 20.12
N LYS A 442 -52.83 8.78 20.35
CA LYS A 442 -52.64 7.36 20.64
C LYS A 442 -51.99 6.66 19.45
N ARG A 443 -50.77 6.17 19.63
CA ARG A 443 -49.94 5.59 18.56
C ARG A 443 -49.06 4.47 19.10
N THR A 444 -48.88 3.41 18.32
CA THR A 444 -48.06 2.24 18.69
C THR A 444 -46.83 2.19 17.81
N ILE A 445 -45.64 2.23 18.43
CA ILE A 445 -44.36 2.12 17.72
C ILE A 445 -43.85 0.69 17.90
N ARG A 446 -43.63 -0.02 16.79
CA ARG A 446 -43.03 -1.37 16.82
C ARG A 446 -41.51 -1.27 16.64
N LYS A 447 -40.79 -2.29 17.12
CA LYS A 447 -39.33 -2.36 17.00
C LYS A 447 -38.93 -2.43 15.53
N HIS A 448 -38.05 -1.52 15.09
CA HIS A 448 -37.53 -1.44 13.72
C HIS A 448 -38.62 -1.22 12.65
N SER A 449 -39.73 -0.55 12.99
CA SER A 449 -40.75 -0.12 12.02
C SER A 449 -40.75 1.40 11.91
N ASN A 450 -40.82 1.92 10.69
CA ASN A 450 -40.98 3.35 10.44
C ASN A 450 -42.40 3.81 10.81
N ASP A 451 -42.50 4.99 11.41
CA ASP A 451 -43.76 5.63 11.79
C ASP A 451 -43.57 7.15 11.77
N GLU A 452 -44.61 7.89 11.38
CA GLU A 452 -44.59 9.37 11.28
C GLU A 452 -43.97 10.05 12.51
N ARG A 453 -44.31 9.58 13.72
CA ARG A 453 -43.78 10.17 14.96
C ARG A 453 -42.26 10.07 15.04
N LEU A 454 -41.67 8.96 14.58
CA LEU A 454 -40.22 8.77 14.59
C LEU A 454 -39.55 9.63 13.52
N VAL A 455 -40.19 9.78 12.36
CA VAL A 455 -39.70 10.67 11.29
C VAL A 455 -39.60 12.10 11.80
N ASP A 456 -40.69 12.61 12.36
CA ASP A 456 -40.76 13.98 12.87
C ASP A 456 -39.82 14.18 14.07
N ALA A 457 -39.73 13.20 14.97
CA ALA A 457 -38.80 13.27 16.10
C ALA A 457 -37.33 13.28 15.66
N ALA A 458 -36.96 12.51 14.63
CA ALA A 458 -35.61 12.48 14.07
C ALA A 458 -35.27 13.81 13.36
N LEU A 459 -36.21 14.36 12.59
CA LEU A 459 -36.03 15.68 11.98
C LEU A 459 -35.92 16.78 13.06
N PHE A 460 -36.76 16.71 14.09
CA PHE A 460 -36.73 17.64 15.22
C PHE A 460 -35.41 17.58 15.98
N SER A 461 -34.89 16.39 16.29
CA SER A 461 -33.61 16.25 16.98
C SER A 461 -32.45 16.83 16.17
N SER A 462 -32.51 16.69 14.83
CA SER A 462 -31.48 17.21 13.94
C SER A 462 -31.47 18.75 13.84
N ASN A 463 -32.66 19.38 13.86
CA ASN A 463 -32.87 20.79 13.53
C ASN A 463 -34.00 21.45 14.37
N ALA A 464 -33.95 21.35 15.70
CA ALA A 464 -35.01 21.89 16.58
C ALA A 464 -35.16 23.43 16.47
N TYR A 465 -34.12 24.18 16.85
CA TYR A 465 -34.08 25.65 16.79
C TYR A 465 -32.92 26.17 15.93
N ARG A 466 -32.33 25.29 15.13
CA ARG A 466 -31.19 25.61 14.27
C ARG A 466 -31.62 26.61 13.19
N ARG A 467 -30.97 27.77 13.17
CA ARG A 467 -31.11 28.83 12.16
C ARG A 467 -30.29 28.53 10.92
N THR A 468 -29.06 28.03 11.08
CA THR A 468 -28.15 27.68 9.98
C THR A 468 -27.38 26.39 10.25
N ALA A 469 -26.87 25.75 9.21
CA ALA A 469 -26.04 24.54 9.35
C ALA A 469 -24.77 24.76 10.21
N THR A 470 -24.33 26.02 10.36
CA THR A 470 -23.09 26.41 11.05
C THR A 470 -23.32 27.01 12.44
N ASP A 471 -24.53 26.91 13.01
CA ASP A 471 -24.84 27.54 14.30
C ASP A 471 -23.90 27.09 15.43
N GLU A 472 -23.56 25.80 15.46
CA GLU A 472 -22.66 25.21 16.46
C GLU A 472 -21.17 25.47 16.15
N HIS A 473 -20.84 26.16 15.05
CA HIS A 473 -19.45 26.43 14.65
C HIS A 473 -18.77 27.52 15.48
N VAL A 474 -19.45 28.01 16.52
CA VAL A 474 -18.81 28.73 17.62
C VAL A 474 -17.82 27.81 18.33
N ASP A 475 -18.14 26.51 18.45
CA ASP A 475 -17.20 25.50 18.92
C ASP A 475 -16.19 25.16 17.79
N PRO A 476 -14.88 25.38 17.99
CA PRO A 476 -13.87 25.07 16.99
C PRO A 476 -13.74 23.57 16.67
N TYR A 477 -14.12 22.66 17.57
CA TYR A 477 -14.07 21.21 17.32
C TYR A 477 -15.19 20.77 16.39
N LEU A 478 -16.41 21.29 16.61
CA LEU A 478 -17.54 21.06 15.71
C LEU A 478 -17.35 21.76 14.36
N ARG A 479 -16.80 22.98 14.37
CA ARG A 479 -16.50 23.72 13.14
C ARG A 479 -15.47 23.04 12.25
N ARG A 480 -14.51 22.31 12.83
CA ARG A 480 -13.46 21.61 12.07
C ARG A 480 -13.87 20.19 11.66
N ASN A 481 -15.02 19.72 12.12
CA ASN A 481 -15.50 18.38 11.83
C ASN A 481 -15.85 18.22 10.35
N THR A 482 -15.32 17.17 9.74
CA THR A 482 -15.46 16.87 8.31
C THR A 482 -16.58 15.86 8.00
N ASP A 483 -17.34 15.40 9.01
CA ASP A 483 -18.42 14.40 8.83
C ASP A 483 -19.52 14.84 7.84
N ARG A 484 -19.82 16.14 7.78
CA ARG A 484 -20.80 16.73 6.84
C ARG A 484 -20.16 17.23 5.54
N GLY A 485 -18.91 16.85 5.29
CA GLY A 485 -18.10 17.34 4.18
C GLY A 485 -17.28 18.58 4.52
N VAL A 486 -16.37 18.95 3.61
CA VAL A 486 -15.35 19.99 3.83
C VAL A 486 -15.77 21.41 3.42
N GLY A 487 -16.96 21.59 2.83
CA GLY A 487 -17.38 22.84 2.19
C GLY A 487 -17.38 24.07 3.11
N HIS A 488 -17.74 23.89 4.39
CA HIS A 488 -17.78 24.97 5.37
C HIS A 488 -16.37 25.45 5.84
N LEU A 489 -15.32 24.72 5.48
CA LEU A 489 -13.92 25.05 5.77
C LEU A 489 -13.23 25.76 4.60
N LEU A 490 -13.76 25.59 3.38
CA LEU A 490 -13.25 26.23 2.18
C LEU A 490 -13.70 27.69 2.11
N ARG A 491 -12.81 28.59 2.54
CA ARG A 491 -13.12 30.04 2.63
C ARG A 491 -12.67 30.82 1.41
N ASN A 492 -11.48 30.51 0.91
CA ASN A 492 -10.82 31.28 -0.14
C ASN A 492 -10.71 30.45 -1.42
N ARG A 493 -10.77 31.10 -2.59
CA ARG A 493 -10.61 30.45 -3.90
C ARG A 493 -9.29 29.67 -4.01
N PHE A 494 -8.23 30.16 -3.36
CA PHE A 494 -6.95 29.48 -3.34
C PHE A 494 -7.00 28.08 -2.71
N ASP A 495 -7.70 27.91 -1.59
CA ASP A 495 -7.84 26.58 -0.97
C ASP A 495 -8.78 25.67 -1.77
N ILE A 496 -9.78 26.24 -2.46
CA ILE A 496 -10.63 25.49 -3.40
C ILE A 496 -9.80 24.98 -4.58
N GLN A 497 -9.01 25.85 -5.22
CA GLN A 497 -8.13 25.48 -6.33
C GLN A 497 -7.04 24.49 -5.90
N ARG A 498 -6.46 24.66 -4.71
CA ARG A 498 -5.51 23.71 -4.14
C ARG A 498 -6.15 22.35 -3.87
N ARG A 499 -7.40 22.33 -3.38
CA ARG A 499 -8.17 21.09 -3.21
C ARG A 499 -8.42 20.42 -4.55
N GLU A 500 -8.90 21.15 -5.54
CA GLU A 500 -9.13 20.65 -6.90
C GLU A 500 -7.85 20.06 -7.49
N ASP A 501 -6.73 20.77 -7.39
CA ASP A 501 -5.41 20.33 -7.84
C ASP A 501 -4.99 19.02 -7.15
N ARG A 502 -5.04 18.95 -5.81
CA ARG A 502 -4.65 17.74 -5.07
C ARG A 502 -5.57 16.55 -5.38
N VAL A 503 -6.88 16.77 -5.44
CA VAL A 503 -7.86 15.74 -5.77
C VAL A 503 -7.67 15.25 -7.21
N ALA A 504 -7.41 16.14 -8.16
CA ALA A 504 -7.10 15.79 -9.55
C ALA A 504 -5.83 14.93 -9.66
N HIS A 505 -4.83 15.19 -8.80
CA HIS A 505 -3.61 14.37 -8.69
C HIS A 505 -3.80 13.10 -7.83
N GLY A 506 -5.02 12.80 -7.34
CA GLY A 506 -5.30 11.66 -6.47
C GLY A 506 -4.64 11.74 -5.09
N GLN A 507 -4.17 12.92 -4.67
CA GLN A 507 -3.60 13.16 -3.35
C GLN A 507 -4.71 13.47 -2.34
N GLN A 508 -4.42 13.21 -1.06
CA GLN A 508 -5.34 13.57 0.02
C GLN A 508 -5.57 15.09 0.09
N ASP A 509 -6.82 15.51 0.22
CA ASP A 509 -7.20 16.90 0.47
C ASP A 509 -6.66 17.36 1.84
N LEU A 510 -6.02 18.53 1.88
CA LEU A 510 -5.52 19.10 3.13
C LEU A 510 -6.66 19.54 4.05
N THR A 511 -7.83 19.85 3.49
CA THR A 511 -9.00 20.28 4.25
C THR A 511 -9.58 19.14 5.08
N GLU A 512 -9.48 17.90 4.61
CA GLU A 512 -9.88 16.71 5.36
C GLU A 512 -9.04 16.52 6.63
N ARG A 513 -7.80 17.01 6.65
CA ARG A 513 -6.88 16.91 7.81
C ARG A 513 -7.27 17.82 8.99
N ASN A 514 -8.29 18.66 8.85
CA ASN A 514 -8.82 19.44 9.97
C ASN A 514 -9.35 18.53 11.09
N THR A 515 -9.92 17.38 10.74
CA THR A 515 -10.24 16.31 11.68
C THR A 515 -9.08 15.31 11.68
N THR A 516 -8.33 15.24 12.77
CA THR A 516 -7.25 14.25 12.87
C THR A 516 -7.83 12.87 13.18
N HIS A 517 -7.86 12.00 12.17
CA HIS A 517 -8.24 10.60 12.34
C HIS A 517 -7.01 9.69 12.44
N TYR A 518 -6.67 9.26 13.65
CA TYR A 518 -5.52 8.36 13.90
C TYR A 518 -5.76 6.90 13.46
N GLY A 519 -7.01 6.52 13.22
CA GLY A 519 -7.38 5.11 12.98
C GLY A 519 -7.17 4.23 14.21
N VAL A 520 -7.17 2.91 13.99
CA VAL A 520 -6.85 1.92 15.03
C VAL A 520 -5.39 1.47 14.86
N PRO A 521 -4.55 1.57 15.90
CA PRO A 521 -3.16 1.12 15.82
C PRO A 521 -3.05 -0.36 15.42
N ILE A 522 -2.02 -0.72 14.66
CA ILE A 522 -1.82 -2.11 14.18
C ILE A 522 -1.77 -3.10 15.36
N GLN A 523 -1.12 -2.74 16.47
CA GLN A 523 -1.07 -3.57 17.67
C GLN A 523 -2.47 -3.92 18.19
N GLN A 524 -3.39 -2.95 18.19
CA GLN A 524 -4.78 -3.16 18.59
C GLN A 524 -5.54 -4.03 17.59
N SER A 525 -5.33 -3.83 16.29
CA SER A 525 -5.96 -4.69 15.27
C SER A 525 -5.52 -6.16 15.39
N VAL A 526 -4.24 -6.40 15.71
CA VAL A 526 -3.70 -7.75 15.93
C VAL A 526 -4.25 -8.36 17.21
N ASP A 527 -4.29 -7.60 18.31
CA ASP A 527 -4.85 -8.08 19.57
C ASP A 527 -6.35 -8.38 19.47
N GLU A 528 -7.13 -7.53 18.80
CA GLU A 528 -8.56 -7.79 18.54
C GLU A 528 -8.75 -9.06 17.70
N PHE A 529 -7.93 -9.28 16.68
CA PHE A 529 -7.94 -10.49 15.86
C PHE A 529 -7.57 -11.74 16.67
N VAL A 530 -6.51 -11.69 17.48
CA VAL A 530 -6.08 -12.82 18.30
C VAL A 530 -7.09 -13.14 19.40
N LEU A 531 -7.71 -12.12 20.00
CA LEU A 531 -8.78 -12.26 20.98
C LEU A 531 -10.04 -12.89 20.36
N SER A 532 -10.46 -12.41 19.18
CA SER A 532 -11.65 -12.95 18.50
C SER A 532 -11.50 -14.42 18.09
N HIS A 533 -10.26 -14.86 17.85
CA HIS A 533 -9.91 -16.22 17.47
C HIS A 533 -9.34 -17.07 18.61
N ARG A 534 -9.38 -16.59 19.87
CA ARG A 534 -8.85 -17.29 21.05
C ARG A 534 -7.43 -17.82 20.84
N ASN A 535 -6.48 -16.88 20.74
CA ASN A 535 -5.05 -17.09 20.46
C ASN A 535 -4.69 -17.32 18.97
N ALA A 536 -5.69 -17.41 18.07
CA ALA A 536 -5.47 -17.54 16.61
C ALA A 536 -4.47 -18.66 16.25
N ARG A 537 -4.68 -19.86 16.81
CA ARG A 537 -3.74 -20.99 16.70
C ARG A 537 -3.48 -21.42 15.26
N GLY A 538 -4.36 -21.12 14.31
CA GLY A 538 -4.17 -21.43 12.89
C GLY A 538 -3.11 -20.54 12.22
N GLU A 539 -2.96 -19.32 12.71
CA GLU A 539 -2.13 -18.25 12.16
C GLU A 539 -0.78 -18.14 12.87
N ARG A 540 -0.58 -18.86 13.97
CA ARG A 540 0.73 -18.98 14.66
C ARG A 540 1.67 -19.89 13.89
N PRO A 541 2.98 -19.62 13.88
CA PRO A 541 3.94 -20.60 13.40
C PRO A 541 4.00 -21.82 14.35
N LEU A 542 4.57 -22.93 13.88
CA LEU A 542 4.59 -24.16 14.68
C LEU A 542 5.46 -23.99 15.96
N ASP A 543 6.53 -23.18 15.87
CA ASP A 543 7.50 -23.03 16.96
C ASP A 543 6.90 -22.32 18.17
N TYR A 544 5.80 -21.59 17.98
CA TYR A 544 5.02 -20.99 19.07
C TYR A 544 4.60 -22.03 20.13
N PHE A 545 4.38 -23.27 19.70
CA PHE A 545 3.90 -24.36 20.54
C PHE A 545 5.01 -25.27 21.07
N LYS A 546 6.28 -25.02 20.69
CA LYS A 546 7.45 -25.69 21.26
C LYS A 546 7.87 -25.03 22.58
N PRO A 547 8.66 -25.71 23.42
CA PRO A 547 9.17 -25.12 24.65
C PRO A 547 10.00 -23.85 24.37
N PHE A 548 9.70 -22.78 25.11
CA PHE A 548 10.41 -21.49 25.06
C PHE A 548 10.49 -20.84 23.66
N PRO A 549 9.34 -20.49 23.05
CA PRO A 549 9.33 -19.79 21.77
C PRO A 549 10.01 -18.42 21.90
N ASP A 550 10.90 -18.13 20.95
CA ASP A 550 11.53 -16.82 20.83
C ASP A 550 10.50 -15.71 20.50
N PHE A 551 10.92 -14.45 20.57
CA PHE A 551 10.01 -13.34 20.28
C PHE A 551 9.51 -13.35 18.82
N ARG A 552 10.24 -13.98 17.89
CA ARG A 552 9.87 -14.10 16.47
C ARG A 552 8.85 -15.21 16.21
N ALA A 553 8.76 -16.21 17.08
CA ALA A 553 7.71 -17.24 17.06
C ALA A 553 6.43 -16.76 17.75
N GLN A 554 6.51 -15.72 18.61
CA GLN A 554 5.35 -15.13 19.29
C GLN A 554 4.48 -14.19 18.43
N ARG A 555 4.83 -13.94 17.17
CA ARG A 555 4.03 -13.13 16.23
C ARG A 555 3.12 -14.01 15.35
N LEU A 556 2.30 -13.38 14.53
CA LEU A 556 1.48 -14.05 13.51
C LEU A 556 2.34 -14.39 12.27
N HIS A 557 1.91 -15.40 11.52
CA HIS A 557 2.52 -15.77 10.24
C HIS A 557 2.28 -14.67 9.19
N ARG A 558 3.37 -14.04 8.76
CA ARG A 558 3.43 -13.08 7.65
C ARG A 558 4.60 -13.46 6.74
N MET A 559 4.47 -13.22 5.45
CA MET A 559 5.58 -13.37 4.52
C MET A 559 6.49 -12.14 4.60
N TYR A 560 7.79 -12.37 4.68
CA TYR A 560 8.83 -11.35 4.64
C TYR A 560 9.44 -11.29 3.23
N ARG A 561 10.37 -10.35 3.02
CA ARG A 561 11.04 -10.16 1.73
C ARG A 561 12.10 -11.23 1.40
N ASP A 562 12.35 -12.20 2.29
CA ASP A 562 13.38 -13.24 2.09
C ASP A 562 12.98 -14.30 1.06
N VAL A 563 11.68 -14.54 0.85
CA VAL A 563 11.14 -15.49 -0.14
C VAL A 563 11.12 -14.94 -1.56
N GLU A 564 11.34 -13.65 -1.70
CA GLU A 564 11.33 -12.95 -2.97
C GLU A 564 12.54 -13.34 -3.85
N GLY A 565 12.29 -13.59 -5.14
CA GLY A 565 13.33 -13.98 -6.11
C GLY A 565 13.60 -15.47 -6.21
N PHE A 566 12.92 -16.31 -5.42
CA PHE A 566 13.04 -17.77 -5.51
C PHE A 566 11.83 -18.38 -6.24
N SER A 567 11.82 -18.33 -7.57
CA SER A 567 10.68 -18.79 -8.38
C SER A 567 10.62 -20.29 -8.66
N LEU A 568 11.58 -21.06 -8.15
CA LEU A 568 11.54 -22.53 -8.18
C LEU A 568 10.30 -23.03 -7.47
N MET A 569 10.14 -22.62 -6.20
CA MET A 569 8.90 -22.83 -5.46
C MET A 569 7.84 -21.86 -5.98
N LYS A 570 6.71 -22.38 -6.43
CA LYS A 570 5.58 -21.57 -6.90
C LYS A 570 4.83 -20.99 -5.69
N GLN A 571 3.61 -21.49 -5.46
CA GLN A 571 2.78 -21.13 -4.31
C GLN A 571 2.59 -22.31 -3.36
N ARG A 572 2.87 -23.52 -3.82
CA ARG A 572 2.93 -24.74 -3.03
C ARG A 572 4.30 -25.36 -3.30
N PRO A 573 5.27 -25.27 -2.37
CA PRO A 573 6.58 -25.88 -2.56
C PRO A 573 6.42 -27.40 -2.64
N GLU A 574 7.02 -27.99 -3.66
CA GLU A 574 7.10 -29.44 -3.86
C GLU A 574 8.13 -30.07 -2.90
N GLY A 575 8.40 -31.37 -3.05
CA GLY A 575 9.36 -32.08 -2.20
C GLY A 575 10.74 -31.43 -2.24
N TYR A 576 11.28 -31.13 -1.06
CA TYR A 576 12.60 -30.52 -0.84
C TYR A 576 12.80 -29.08 -1.36
N GLU A 577 11.80 -28.45 -1.98
CA GLU A 577 11.95 -27.09 -2.51
C GLU A 577 12.06 -26.03 -1.41
N TRP A 578 11.41 -26.25 -0.27
CA TRP A 578 11.48 -25.34 0.87
C TRP A 578 12.85 -25.43 1.55
N GLU A 579 13.39 -26.64 1.69
CA GLU A 579 14.70 -26.92 2.26
C GLU A 579 15.84 -26.40 1.34
N LEU A 580 15.64 -26.45 0.02
CA LEU A 580 16.53 -25.79 -0.91
C LEU A 580 16.45 -24.26 -0.78
N PHE A 581 15.25 -23.70 -0.62
CA PHE A 581 15.07 -22.26 -0.38
C PHE A 581 15.75 -21.80 0.91
N THR A 582 15.61 -22.53 2.02
CA THR A 582 16.25 -22.16 3.30
C THR A 582 17.77 -22.18 3.18
N ARG A 583 18.33 -23.11 2.40
CA ARG A 583 19.77 -23.13 2.06
C ARG A 583 20.18 -21.92 1.22
N TYR A 584 19.42 -21.57 0.17
CA TYR A 584 19.64 -20.35 -0.64
C TYR A 584 19.59 -19.07 0.22
N ARG A 585 18.64 -18.98 1.15
CA ARG A 585 18.55 -17.89 2.12
C ARG A 585 19.81 -17.82 2.99
N ALA A 586 20.31 -18.95 3.49
CA ALA A 586 21.54 -19.01 4.27
C ALA A 586 22.77 -18.59 3.46
N HIS A 587 22.88 -18.98 2.18
CA HIS A 587 23.93 -18.49 1.28
C HIS A 587 23.92 -16.97 1.20
N HIS A 588 22.73 -16.35 1.06
CA HIS A 588 22.64 -14.90 0.99
C HIS A 588 22.98 -14.22 2.33
N GLN A 589 22.63 -14.82 3.48
CA GLN A 589 23.07 -14.30 4.78
C GLN A 589 24.59 -14.33 4.92
N GLN A 590 25.25 -15.42 4.50
CA GLN A 590 26.71 -15.52 4.50
C GLN A 590 27.36 -14.56 3.49
N ARG A 591 26.77 -14.38 2.31
CA ARG A 591 27.18 -13.35 1.34
C ARG A 591 27.17 -11.96 1.97
N ARG A 592 26.13 -11.61 2.72
CA ARG A 592 26.05 -10.33 3.44
C ARG A 592 27.13 -10.23 4.54
N GLU A 593 27.39 -11.31 5.29
CA GLU A 593 28.48 -11.33 6.28
C GLU A 593 29.85 -11.08 5.63
N LEU A 594 30.13 -11.72 4.48
CA LEU A 594 31.36 -11.51 3.71
C LEU A 594 31.48 -10.09 3.16
N ALA A 595 30.39 -9.55 2.62
CA ALA A 595 30.34 -8.17 2.15
C ALA A 595 30.72 -7.19 3.26
N LEU A 596 30.15 -7.33 4.47
CA LEU A 596 30.45 -6.47 5.61
C LEU A 596 31.89 -6.65 6.13
N LEU A 597 32.41 -7.88 6.09
CA LEU A 597 33.79 -8.18 6.50
C LEU A 597 34.80 -7.46 5.59
N HIS A 598 34.56 -7.50 4.27
CA HIS A 598 35.47 -6.96 3.26
C HIS A 598 35.18 -5.51 2.87
N GLY A 599 34.08 -4.90 3.33
CA GLY A 599 33.73 -3.51 3.02
C GLY A 599 33.07 -3.34 1.65
N LEU A 600 32.30 -4.33 1.20
CA LEU A 600 31.58 -4.38 -0.08
C LEU A 600 30.06 -4.38 0.11
N GLU A 601 29.58 -3.87 1.25
CA GLU A 601 28.17 -3.59 1.49
C GLU A 601 27.64 -2.43 0.62
N PRO A 602 26.32 -2.37 0.36
CA PRO A 602 25.71 -1.25 -0.35
C PRO A 602 26.02 0.09 0.29
N LEU A 603 26.22 1.12 -0.54
CA LEU A 603 26.28 2.51 -0.10
C LEU A 603 25.00 3.22 -0.56
N ALA A 604 24.39 4.02 0.32
CA ALA A 604 23.13 4.70 0.01
C ALA A 604 23.19 5.61 -1.23
N ASN A 605 24.38 6.14 -1.55
CA ASN A 605 24.61 7.05 -2.67
C ASN A 605 25.37 6.39 -3.84
N GLU A 606 25.50 5.06 -3.88
CA GLU A 606 26.25 4.39 -4.95
C GLU A 606 25.58 4.58 -6.32
N THR A 607 26.39 4.87 -7.34
CA THR A 607 25.96 4.85 -8.73
C THR A 607 25.85 3.41 -9.25
N ALA A 608 25.15 3.21 -10.38
CA ALA A 608 25.01 1.88 -10.99
C ALA A 608 26.37 1.26 -11.38
N GLY A 609 27.35 2.07 -11.80
CA GLY A 609 28.70 1.61 -12.12
C GLY A 609 29.47 1.13 -10.89
N GLU A 610 29.42 1.88 -9.79
CA GLU A 610 30.01 1.49 -8.51
C GLU A 610 29.36 0.23 -7.94
N ARG A 611 28.02 0.15 -8.01
CA ARG A 611 27.26 -1.04 -7.62
C ARG A 611 27.70 -2.28 -8.39
N ALA A 612 27.82 -2.18 -9.72
CA ALA A 612 28.25 -3.29 -10.56
C ALA A 612 29.67 -3.75 -10.20
N ALA A 613 30.61 -2.81 -10.01
CA ALA A 613 31.97 -3.11 -9.59
C ALA A 613 32.03 -3.75 -8.19
N ARG A 614 31.22 -3.25 -7.24
CA ARG A 614 31.11 -3.79 -5.89
C ARG A 614 30.57 -5.22 -5.88
N ARG A 615 29.45 -5.46 -6.57
CA ARG A 615 28.84 -6.80 -6.69
C ARG A 615 29.76 -7.80 -7.37
N LEU A 616 30.50 -7.37 -8.40
CA LEU A 616 31.47 -8.24 -9.07
C LEU A 616 32.59 -8.69 -8.12
N LYS A 617 33.17 -7.75 -7.35
CA LYS A 617 34.18 -8.07 -6.33
C LYS A 617 33.60 -8.99 -5.24
N LEU A 618 32.35 -8.78 -4.84
CA LEU A 618 31.67 -9.64 -3.86
C LEU A 618 31.44 -11.05 -4.41
N ASP A 619 31.04 -11.19 -5.68
CA ASP A 619 30.87 -12.47 -6.35
C ASP A 619 32.18 -13.27 -6.35
N GLU A 620 33.30 -12.64 -6.70
CA GLU A 620 34.62 -13.30 -6.68
C GLU A 620 35.03 -13.82 -5.30
N ILE A 621 34.69 -13.10 -4.23
CA ILE A 621 34.95 -13.53 -2.86
C ILE A 621 34.01 -14.69 -2.46
N CYS A 622 32.72 -14.60 -2.81
CA CYS A 622 31.74 -15.64 -2.52
C CYS A 622 32.14 -16.97 -3.18
N GLU A 623 32.55 -16.93 -4.45
CA GLU A 623 32.97 -18.10 -5.23
C GLU A 623 34.25 -18.75 -4.71
N ARG A 624 35.00 -18.10 -3.82
CA ARG A 624 36.21 -18.64 -3.20
C ARG A 624 36.00 -19.07 -1.75
N THR A 625 34.86 -18.72 -1.16
CA THR A 625 34.60 -18.96 0.26
C THR A 625 33.69 -20.17 0.44
N PRO A 626 34.12 -21.20 1.19
CA PRO A 626 33.26 -22.33 1.53
C PRO A 626 32.00 -21.90 2.29
N PHE A 627 30.87 -22.51 1.97
CA PHE A 627 29.64 -22.34 2.72
C PHE A 627 29.77 -22.99 4.10
N ASP A 628 29.32 -22.29 5.14
CA ASP A 628 29.35 -22.78 6.52
C ASP A 628 28.00 -23.42 6.91
N PRO A 629 27.89 -24.75 6.96
CA PRO A 629 26.63 -25.41 7.29
C PRO A 629 26.22 -25.22 8.76
N SER A 630 27.14 -24.86 9.66
CA SER A 630 26.82 -24.64 11.09
C SER A 630 25.92 -23.42 11.32
N LYS A 631 25.90 -22.49 10.34
CA LYS A 631 25.06 -21.29 10.35
C LYS A 631 23.70 -21.48 9.70
N LEU A 632 23.34 -22.67 9.23
CA LEU A 632 22.04 -22.96 8.65
C LEU A 632 21.01 -23.18 9.77
N PRO A 633 20.08 -22.24 10.04
CA PRO A 633 19.03 -22.48 11.03
C PRO A 633 17.99 -23.43 10.44
N LEU A 634 17.58 -24.43 11.22
CA LEU A 634 16.47 -25.31 10.89
C LEU A 634 15.24 -24.86 11.69
N HIS A 635 14.13 -24.56 11.00
CA HIS A 635 12.84 -24.30 11.66
C HIS A 635 11.94 -25.53 11.64
N ASP A 636 10.99 -25.57 12.57
CA ASP A 636 10.21 -26.73 12.99
C ASP A 636 9.87 -27.88 12.03
N ALA A 637 9.29 -27.58 10.87
CA ALA A 637 8.78 -28.59 9.94
C ALA A 637 9.76 -28.87 8.79
N GLU A 638 10.93 -28.24 8.84
CA GLU A 638 11.99 -28.36 7.85
C GLU A 638 12.80 -29.62 8.16
N LEU A 639 13.17 -30.35 7.12
CA LEU A 639 14.00 -31.53 7.26
C LEU A 639 15.48 -31.10 7.24
N ALA A 640 16.28 -31.69 8.12
CA ALA A 640 17.73 -31.60 8.03
C ALA A 640 18.20 -32.43 6.83
N ILE A 641 18.59 -31.77 5.73
CA ILE A 641 18.98 -32.43 4.48
C ILE A 641 20.40 -32.03 4.12
N ASP A 642 21.23 -33.03 3.81
CA ASP A 642 22.59 -32.83 3.33
C ASP A 642 22.63 -32.25 1.90
N VAL A 643 23.73 -31.55 1.58
CA VAL A 643 24.01 -30.96 0.25
C VAL A 643 23.87 -32.00 -0.84
N GLU A 644 24.49 -33.17 -0.66
CA GLU A 644 24.56 -34.18 -1.72
C GLU A 644 23.18 -34.76 -2.01
N THR A 645 22.29 -34.81 -1.01
CA THR A 645 20.89 -35.21 -1.22
C THR A 645 20.15 -34.19 -2.09
N LEU A 646 20.32 -32.89 -1.81
CA LEU A 646 19.72 -31.82 -2.63
C LEU A 646 20.30 -31.78 -4.05
N ARG A 647 21.61 -31.98 -4.20
CA ARG A 647 22.30 -32.05 -5.50
C ARG A 647 21.83 -33.23 -6.33
N ASN A 648 21.69 -34.41 -5.73
CA ASN A 648 21.21 -35.60 -6.43
C ASN A 648 19.72 -35.49 -6.81
N TRP A 649 18.93 -34.74 -6.04
CA TRP A 649 17.51 -34.53 -6.31
C TRP A 649 17.24 -33.45 -7.38
N PHE A 650 17.86 -32.27 -7.24
CA PHE A 650 17.60 -31.12 -8.12
C PHE A 650 18.62 -30.95 -9.27
N GLY A 651 19.77 -31.61 -9.19
CA GLY A 651 20.92 -31.44 -10.07
C GLY A 651 21.98 -30.52 -9.45
N VAL A 652 23.26 -30.78 -9.77
CA VAL A 652 24.39 -30.06 -9.16
C VAL A 652 24.42 -28.58 -9.55
N TYR A 653 23.96 -28.19 -10.75
CA TYR A 653 23.88 -26.78 -11.16
C TYR A 653 23.08 -25.87 -10.22
N VAL A 654 22.15 -26.43 -9.42
CA VAL A 654 21.37 -25.64 -8.45
C VAL A 654 22.20 -25.30 -7.22
N LEU A 655 23.11 -26.18 -6.80
CA LEU A 655 24.05 -25.97 -5.69
C LEU A 655 25.45 -26.32 -6.21
N PRO A 656 26.05 -25.44 -7.02
CA PRO A 656 27.21 -25.78 -7.83
C PRO A 656 28.45 -26.03 -6.99
N SER A 657 29.32 -26.90 -7.48
CA SER A 657 30.69 -26.97 -7.01
C SER A 657 31.55 -25.87 -7.66
N PRO A 658 32.65 -25.44 -7.03
CA PRO A 658 33.56 -24.42 -7.57
C PRO A 658 34.00 -24.70 -9.01
N THR A 659 34.32 -25.95 -9.35
CA THR A 659 34.69 -26.35 -10.72
C THR A 659 33.57 -26.07 -11.73
N ILE A 660 32.31 -26.30 -11.35
CA ILE A 660 31.14 -26.00 -12.20
C ILE A 660 30.93 -24.50 -12.34
N VAL A 661 31.08 -23.74 -11.23
CA VAL A 661 30.98 -22.27 -11.29
C VAL A 661 32.03 -21.72 -12.25
N GLU A 662 33.26 -22.19 -12.13
CA GLU A 662 34.37 -21.77 -12.99
C GLU A 662 34.08 -22.09 -14.47
N ALA A 663 33.64 -23.31 -14.78
CA ALA A 663 33.26 -23.70 -16.14
C ALA A 663 32.19 -22.76 -16.71
N VAL A 664 31.09 -22.55 -15.98
CA VAL A 664 29.94 -21.75 -16.46
C VAL A 664 30.27 -20.25 -16.56
N VAL A 665 31.11 -19.72 -15.68
CA VAL A 665 31.47 -18.28 -15.67
C VAL A 665 32.56 -17.97 -16.70
N ARG A 666 33.55 -18.86 -16.89
CA ARG A 666 34.69 -18.64 -17.81
C ARG A 666 34.38 -18.98 -19.27
N GLU A 667 33.45 -19.89 -19.55
CA GLU A 667 33.07 -20.21 -20.93
C GLU A 667 32.45 -18.97 -21.62
N ARG A 668 33.14 -18.48 -22.66
CA ARG A 668 32.68 -17.34 -23.48
C ARG A 668 31.98 -17.78 -24.78
N ASP A 669 32.37 -18.92 -25.37
CA ASP A 669 32.03 -19.29 -26.76
C ASP A 669 31.66 -20.77 -27.01
N SER A 670 31.64 -21.66 -26.00
CA SER A 670 31.22 -23.07 -26.17
C SER A 670 29.71 -23.27 -25.94
N ALA A 671 29.18 -24.40 -26.42
CA ALA A 671 27.79 -24.80 -26.18
C ALA A 671 27.55 -24.87 -24.67
N LEU A 672 26.84 -23.86 -24.15
CA LEU A 672 26.43 -23.73 -22.76
C LEU A 672 25.82 -25.07 -22.28
N ASN A 673 26.47 -25.73 -21.31
CA ASN A 673 26.02 -27.01 -20.75
C ASN A 673 25.44 -26.84 -19.33
N LEU A 674 24.26 -27.45 -19.09
CA LEU A 674 23.66 -27.49 -17.76
C LEU A 674 24.15 -28.74 -17.00
N TYR A 675 25.01 -28.53 -16.00
CA TYR A 675 25.67 -29.63 -15.28
C TYR A 675 24.73 -30.29 -14.25
N LEU A 676 24.09 -31.40 -14.64
CA LEU A 676 23.23 -32.19 -13.76
C LEU A 676 24.01 -33.01 -12.73
N HIS A 677 25.22 -33.46 -13.10
CA HIS A 677 26.11 -34.28 -12.27
C HIS A 677 27.42 -33.54 -11.98
N HIS A 678 28.17 -34.05 -11.00
CA HIS A 678 29.49 -33.56 -10.65
C HIS A 678 30.48 -33.66 -11.81
N THR A 679 31.38 -32.69 -11.92
CA THR A 679 32.50 -32.70 -12.87
C THR A 679 33.79 -33.14 -12.18
N GLN A 680 34.79 -33.55 -12.98
CA GLN A 680 36.11 -33.90 -12.46
C GLN A 680 36.88 -32.61 -12.13
N ASP A 681 37.47 -32.56 -10.92
CA ASP A 681 38.41 -31.53 -10.50
C ASP A 681 39.81 -31.79 -11.09
N GLU A 682 40.76 -30.87 -10.87
CA GLU A 682 42.17 -31.01 -11.28
C GLU A 682 42.82 -32.32 -10.76
N LEU A 683 42.36 -32.81 -9.59
CA LEU A 683 42.79 -34.07 -8.97
C LEU A 683 42.08 -35.32 -9.53
N LYS A 684 41.25 -35.17 -10.57
CA LYS A 684 40.40 -36.23 -11.17
C LYS A 684 39.38 -36.86 -10.19
N THR A 685 39.11 -36.19 -9.07
CA THR A 685 38.03 -36.53 -8.13
C THR A 685 36.76 -35.73 -8.46
N LEU A 686 35.60 -36.18 -7.98
CA LEU A 686 34.37 -35.39 -8.08
C LEU A 686 34.43 -34.25 -7.05
N ASP A 687 34.33 -33.01 -7.52
CA ASP A 687 34.34 -31.84 -6.61
C ASP A 687 33.00 -31.73 -5.87
N LYS A 688 33.01 -32.05 -4.57
CA LYS A 688 31.84 -31.97 -3.68
C LYS A 688 31.81 -30.71 -2.81
N ARG A 689 32.71 -29.74 -3.00
CA ARG A 689 32.69 -28.50 -2.20
C ARG A 689 31.44 -27.67 -2.49
N GLU A 690 30.93 -27.00 -1.48
CA GLU A 690 29.87 -26.00 -1.61
C GLU A 690 30.45 -24.63 -1.22
N HIS A 691 30.48 -23.70 -2.15
CA HIS A 691 30.88 -22.31 -1.90
C HIS A 691 29.64 -21.40 -1.84
N VAL A 692 29.82 -20.15 -1.38
CA VAL A 692 28.72 -19.19 -1.34
C VAL A 692 28.26 -18.83 -2.76
N LEU A 693 26.95 -18.91 -3.01
CA LEU A 693 26.35 -18.62 -4.32
C LEU A 693 26.68 -17.19 -4.80
N SER A 694 26.95 -17.07 -6.10
CA SER A 694 27.25 -15.80 -6.76
C SER A 694 26.15 -15.35 -7.71
N SER A 695 25.99 -14.03 -7.85
CA SER A 695 24.94 -13.45 -8.70
C SER A 695 25.23 -13.71 -10.18
N ARG A 696 26.48 -13.57 -10.61
CA ARG A 696 26.90 -13.80 -12.00
C ARG A 696 26.72 -15.24 -12.47
N TYR A 697 26.92 -16.23 -11.61
CA TYR A 697 26.67 -17.64 -11.94
C TYR A 697 25.19 -17.89 -12.26
N LEU A 698 24.28 -17.42 -11.39
CA LEU A 698 22.84 -17.57 -11.61
C LEU A 698 22.36 -16.79 -12.85
N ASN A 699 22.97 -15.65 -13.15
CA ASN A 699 22.69 -14.91 -14.40
C ASN A 699 23.10 -15.69 -15.64
N ARG A 700 24.21 -16.45 -15.60
CA ARG A 700 24.57 -17.37 -16.68
C ARG A 700 23.55 -18.50 -16.81
N LEU A 701 23.09 -19.08 -15.69
CA LEU A 701 22.05 -20.11 -15.71
C LEU A 701 20.73 -19.62 -16.31
N LEU A 702 20.36 -18.36 -16.08
CA LEU A 702 19.15 -17.77 -16.67
C LEU A 702 19.18 -17.67 -18.20
N LEU A 703 20.35 -17.80 -18.84
CA LEU A 703 20.47 -17.85 -20.31
C LEU A 703 20.07 -19.22 -20.88
N PHE A 704 20.01 -20.27 -20.06
CA PHE A 704 19.65 -21.62 -20.48
C PHE A 704 18.13 -21.81 -20.50
N GLU A 705 17.58 -22.19 -21.64
CA GLU A 705 16.15 -22.48 -21.78
C GLU A 705 15.69 -23.59 -20.81
N GLY A 706 16.46 -24.68 -20.67
CA GLY A 706 16.15 -25.75 -19.71
C GLY A 706 16.07 -25.27 -18.26
N PHE A 707 16.95 -24.34 -17.86
CA PHE A 707 16.90 -23.71 -16.55
C PHE A 707 15.69 -22.79 -16.41
N GLN A 708 15.41 -21.95 -17.43
CA GLN A 708 14.24 -21.07 -17.44
C GLN A 708 12.94 -21.87 -17.25
N HIS A 709 12.77 -23.01 -17.92
CA HIS A 709 11.61 -23.87 -17.70
C HIS A 709 11.55 -24.42 -16.27
N ARG A 710 12.67 -24.92 -15.72
CA ARG A 710 12.73 -25.41 -14.32
C ARG A 710 12.40 -24.32 -13.30
N TRP A 711 12.84 -23.08 -13.56
CA TRP A 711 12.66 -21.90 -12.72
C TRP A 711 11.32 -21.17 -12.96
N ASN A 712 10.39 -21.79 -13.71
CA ASN A 712 9.05 -21.28 -14.04
C ASN A 712 9.04 -19.99 -14.87
N ARG A 713 10.06 -19.80 -15.70
CA ARG A 713 10.31 -18.64 -16.57
C ARG A 713 10.41 -18.98 -18.05
N GLY A 714 10.00 -20.18 -18.46
CA GLY A 714 9.99 -20.58 -19.87
C GLY A 714 9.13 -19.68 -20.77
N PHE A 715 8.16 -18.93 -20.20
CA PHE A 715 7.38 -17.95 -20.96
C PHE A 715 8.24 -16.83 -21.58
N THR A 716 9.45 -16.57 -21.04
CA THR A 716 10.35 -15.50 -21.53
C THR A 716 10.74 -15.69 -23.00
N HIS A 717 10.90 -16.94 -23.46
CA HIS A 717 11.16 -17.24 -24.86
C HIS A 717 10.01 -16.81 -25.78
N GLU A 718 8.75 -16.95 -25.34
CA GLU A 718 7.57 -16.58 -26.13
C GLU A 718 7.31 -15.06 -26.16
N VAL A 719 7.72 -14.33 -25.12
CA VAL A 719 7.39 -12.90 -24.94
C VAL A 719 8.57 -11.96 -25.20
N SER A 720 9.78 -12.50 -25.39
CA SER A 720 10.96 -11.69 -25.72
C SER A 720 10.70 -10.83 -26.96
N GLY A 721 10.94 -9.53 -26.86
CA GLY A 721 10.69 -8.55 -27.92
C GLY A 721 9.22 -8.20 -28.18
N LYS A 722 8.25 -8.81 -27.48
CA LYS A 722 6.83 -8.44 -27.58
C LYS A 722 6.50 -7.25 -26.69
N ALA A 723 5.51 -6.48 -27.12
CA ALA A 723 4.96 -5.40 -26.31
C ALA A 723 4.27 -5.95 -25.05
N PRO A 724 4.27 -5.21 -23.93
CA PRO A 724 3.32 -5.46 -22.86
C PRO A 724 1.88 -5.38 -23.42
N GLU A 725 0.96 -6.18 -22.87
CA GLU A 725 -0.46 -6.06 -23.22
C GLU A 725 -0.95 -4.64 -22.83
N PRO A 726 -1.58 -3.89 -23.75
CA PRO A 726 -2.02 -2.54 -23.46
C PRO A 726 -2.99 -2.50 -22.28
N VAL A 727 -2.72 -1.63 -21.31
CA VAL A 727 -3.57 -1.46 -20.11
C VAL A 727 -4.44 -0.23 -20.29
N ILE A 728 -5.75 -0.45 -20.49
CA ILE A 728 -6.73 0.63 -20.62
C ILE A 728 -7.20 1.07 -19.23
N LYS A 729 -6.94 2.32 -18.86
CA LYS A 729 -7.21 2.86 -17.50
C LYS A 729 -8.69 2.76 -17.10
N HIS A 730 -9.59 3.01 -18.04
CA HIS A 730 -11.04 3.00 -17.83
C HIS A 730 -11.73 1.89 -18.62
N ALA A 731 -11.10 0.70 -18.71
CA ALA A 731 -11.69 -0.47 -19.36
C ALA A 731 -13.05 -0.81 -18.71
N GLN A 732 -14.10 -0.95 -19.52
CA GLN A 732 -15.45 -1.22 -19.06
C GLN A 732 -15.82 -2.70 -19.26
N PRO A 733 -16.53 -3.32 -18.29
CA PRO A 733 -17.12 -4.62 -18.49
C PRO A 733 -18.34 -4.56 -19.42
N PRO A 734 -18.70 -5.68 -20.08
CA PRO A 734 -19.84 -5.77 -21.01
C PRO A 734 -21.21 -5.50 -20.36
N GLU A 735 -21.31 -5.66 -19.05
CA GLU A 735 -22.50 -5.32 -18.25
C GLU A 735 -22.71 -3.81 -18.15
N VAL A 736 -21.65 -3.01 -18.29
CA VAL A 736 -21.73 -1.54 -18.29
C VAL A 736 -21.85 -1.03 -19.72
N LEU A 737 -21.05 -1.58 -20.66
CA LEU A 737 -21.10 -1.23 -22.09
C LEU A 737 -22.48 -1.44 -22.72
N GLN A 738 -23.31 -2.31 -22.14
CA GLN A 738 -24.69 -2.49 -22.60
C GLN A 738 -25.55 -1.24 -22.52
N TYR A 739 -25.25 -0.36 -21.57
CA TYR A 739 -26.02 0.86 -21.34
C TYR A 739 -25.49 2.04 -22.15
N PHE A 740 -24.36 1.86 -22.85
CA PHE A 740 -23.79 2.90 -23.69
C PHE A 740 -24.62 2.99 -24.96
N ASN A 741 -24.99 4.21 -25.34
CA ASN A 741 -25.61 4.43 -26.64
C ASN A 741 -24.60 4.15 -27.79
N ALA A 742 -25.06 4.13 -29.04
CA ALA A 742 -24.19 3.79 -30.17
C ALA A 742 -23.00 4.77 -30.34
N GLU A 743 -23.18 6.06 -30.00
CA GLU A 743 -22.14 7.09 -30.09
C GLU A 743 -21.11 6.97 -28.96
N GLU A 744 -21.54 6.70 -27.73
CA GLU A 744 -20.71 6.42 -26.55
C GLU A 744 -19.92 5.13 -26.72
N GLN A 745 -20.52 4.10 -27.33
CA GLN A 745 -19.81 2.87 -27.69
C GLN A 745 -18.73 3.16 -28.73
N ALA A 746 -19.02 3.97 -29.76
CA ALA A 746 -18.03 4.39 -30.74
C ALA A 746 -16.90 5.21 -30.09
N MET A 747 -17.22 6.14 -29.19
CA MET A 747 -16.26 6.91 -28.40
C MET A 747 -15.38 6.01 -27.54
N TYR A 748 -15.97 5.02 -26.86
CA TYR A 748 -15.22 4.06 -26.05
C TYR A 748 -14.28 3.22 -26.91
N GLN A 749 -14.72 2.73 -28.07
CA GLN A 749 -13.85 1.98 -28.98
C GLN A 749 -12.74 2.85 -29.57
N GLN A 750 -13.02 4.13 -29.86
CA GLN A 750 -12.01 5.10 -30.28
C GLN A 750 -10.98 5.35 -29.16
N TYR A 751 -11.41 5.50 -27.91
CA TYR A 751 -10.54 5.64 -26.75
C TYR A 751 -9.64 4.41 -26.58
N VAL A 752 -10.21 3.20 -26.61
CA VAL A 752 -9.46 1.94 -26.52
C VAL A 752 -8.43 1.83 -27.65
N LYS A 753 -8.83 2.20 -28.88
CA LYS A 753 -7.93 2.20 -30.05
C LYS A 753 -6.77 3.18 -29.87
N GLN A 754 -7.05 4.42 -29.48
CA GLN A 754 -6.05 5.47 -29.31
C GLN A 754 -5.03 5.10 -28.22
N GLU A 755 -5.49 4.71 -27.03
CA GLU A 755 -4.63 4.27 -25.93
C GLU A 755 -3.79 3.03 -26.30
N SER A 756 -4.40 2.05 -26.96
CA SER A 756 -3.68 0.85 -27.41
C SER A 756 -2.60 1.21 -28.44
N GLN A 757 -2.92 2.07 -29.41
CA GLN A 757 -1.97 2.52 -30.42
C GLN A 757 -0.86 3.37 -29.82
N GLU A 758 -1.16 4.27 -28.89
CA GLU A 758 -0.17 5.10 -28.20
C GLU A 758 0.84 4.23 -27.44
N GLN A 759 0.36 3.27 -26.64
CA GLN A 759 1.23 2.35 -25.88
C GLN A 759 2.06 1.45 -26.80
N LEU A 760 1.49 0.95 -27.88
CA LEU A 760 2.21 0.14 -28.88
C LEU A 760 3.25 0.98 -29.65
N ASN A 761 2.94 2.24 -29.97
CA ASN A 761 3.86 3.17 -30.63
C ASN A 761 5.01 3.58 -29.69
N GLU A 762 4.72 3.82 -28.41
CA GLU A 762 5.72 4.05 -27.37
C GLU A 762 6.67 2.85 -27.29
N TRP A 763 6.13 1.63 -27.23
CA TRP A 763 6.94 0.41 -27.24
C TRP A 763 7.76 0.23 -28.51
N ALA A 764 7.22 0.60 -29.68
CA ALA A 764 7.97 0.58 -30.94
C ALA A 764 9.18 1.55 -30.90
N LYS A 765 9.07 2.69 -30.23
CA LYS A 765 10.21 3.61 -29.99
C LYS A 765 11.22 3.01 -29.01
N ILE A 766 10.74 2.38 -27.94
CA ILE A 766 11.56 1.69 -26.93
C ILE A 766 12.43 0.60 -27.58
N ILE A 767 11.85 -0.28 -28.41
CA ILE A 767 12.58 -1.37 -29.09
C ILE A 767 13.67 -0.85 -30.03
N ARG A 768 13.41 0.26 -30.74
CA ARG A 768 14.41 0.84 -31.67
C ARG A 768 15.67 1.32 -30.94
N GLY A 769 15.60 1.59 -29.63
CA GLY A 769 16.77 1.91 -28.80
C GLY A 769 17.57 3.13 -29.28
N ARG A 770 16.90 4.09 -29.93
CA ARG A 770 17.54 5.25 -30.57
C ARG A 770 18.11 6.20 -29.53
N ARG A 771 19.27 6.78 -29.82
CA ARG A 771 19.96 7.74 -28.95
C ARG A 771 20.25 9.05 -29.66
N PHE A 772 20.16 10.16 -28.93
CA PHE A 772 20.41 11.48 -29.49
C PHE A 772 21.91 11.79 -29.52
N ILE A 773 22.50 11.84 -30.72
CA ILE A 773 23.93 12.09 -30.92
C ILE A 773 24.13 13.60 -31.05
N ALA A 774 24.64 14.23 -29.99
CA ALA A 774 24.76 15.68 -29.90
C ALA A 774 25.65 16.29 -31.00
N GLU A 775 26.68 15.59 -31.45
CA GLU A 775 27.60 16.05 -32.51
C GLU A 775 26.91 16.19 -33.87
N LYS A 776 25.89 15.36 -34.13
CA LYS A 776 25.14 15.34 -35.38
C LYS A 776 23.74 15.95 -35.27
N GLN A 777 23.31 16.30 -34.04
CA GLN A 777 21.98 16.83 -33.72
C GLN A 777 20.83 15.96 -34.26
N GLN A 778 21.03 14.64 -34.28
CA GLN A 778 20.09 13.66 -34.83
C GLN A 778 20.05 12.41 -33.95
N TYR A 779 18.95 11.67 -34.04
CA TYR A 779 18.85 10.35 -33.43
C TYR A 779 19.54 9.28 -34.27
N GLY A 780 20.34 8.43 -33.63
CA GLY A 780 20.99 7.27 -34.22
C GLY A 780 20.40 5.93 -33.75
N GLU A 781 20.28 4.98 -34.66
CA GLU A 781 19.87 3.59 -34.42
C GLU A 781 21.02 2.63 -34.74
N VAL A 782 21.24 1.61 -33.91
CA VAL A 782 22.26 0.58 -34.17
C VAL A 782 21.73 -0.40 -35.22
N VAL A 783 22.38 -0.48 -36.38
CA VAL A 783 22.03 -1.38 -37.49
C VAL A 783 22.88 -2.65 -37.49
N GLY A 784 24.13 -2.55 -37.04
CA GLY A 784 25.07 -3.68 -36.96
C GLY A 784 25.90 -3.62 -35.69
N GLN A 785 26.17 -4.79 -35.12
CA GLN A 785 27.10 -4.97 -34.00
C GLN A 785 28.25 -5.84 -34.48
N GLY A 786 29.49 -5.38 -34.29
CA GLY A 786 30.68 -6.18 -34.52
C GLY A 786 30.96 -7.14 -33.38
N MET A 787 32.08 -7.87 -33.49
CA MET A 787 32.57 -8.71 -32.40
C MET A 787 33.11 -7.83 -31.27
N ARG A 788 33.07 -8.33 -30.03
CA ARG A 788 33.69 -7.67 -28.88
C ARG A 788 35.21 -7.70 -29.05
N VAL A 789 35.86 -6.53 -29.04
CA VAL A 789 37.32 -6.38 -29.23
C VAL A 789 37.92 -5.72 -27.98
N SER A 790 39.13 -6.14 -27.58
CA SER A 790 39.88 -5.43 -26.54
C SER A 790 40.48 -4.15 -27.14
N VAL A 791 40.24 -3.00 -26.51
CA VAL A 791 40.73 -1.69 -26.92
C VAL A 791 41.49 -1.03 -25.79
N VAL A 792 42.46 -0.19 -26.15
CA VAL A 792 43.32 0.56 -25.23
C VAL A 792 43.38 2.02 -25.65
N ASP A 793 43.50 2.93 -24.70
CA ASP A 793 43.66 4.36 -25.01
C ASP A 793 45.14 4.75 -24.99
N VAL A 794 45.55 5.54 -25.98
CA VAL A 794 46.89 6.12 -26.09
C VAL A 794 46.79 7.64 -26.23
N LYS A 795 47.71 8.38 -25.63
CA LYS A 795 47.73 9.84 -25.57
C LYS A 795 48.83 10.42 -26.46
N HIS A 796 48.50 11.25 -27.43
CA HIS A 796 49.48 11.89 -28.31
C HIS A 796 50.48 12.70 -27.49
N ALA A 797 51.78 12.49 -27.73
CA ALA A 797 52.84 13.07 -26.90
C ALA A 797 52.90 14.62 -27.01
N GLU A 798 52.62 15.17 -28.18
CA GLU A 798 52.70 16.63 -28.42
C GLU A 798 51.38 17.38 -28.15
N THR A 799 50.25 16.92 -28.70
CA THR A 799 48.94 17.59 -28.59
C THR A 799 48.14 17.18 -27.35
N GLY A 800 48.48 16.06 -26.72
CA GLY A 800 47.72 15.50 -25.61
C GLY A 800 46.36 14.88 -25.97
N ALA A 801 46.02 14.78 -27.27
CA ALA A 801 44.81 14.14 -27.76
C ALA A 801 44.80 12.63 -27.42
N VAL A 802 43.64 12.07 -27.09
CA VAL A 802 43.50 10.63 -26.77
C VAL A 802 42.92 9.90 -27.97
N LEU A 803 43.56 8.80 -28.35
CA LEU A 803 43.15 7.90 -29.43
C LEU A 803 42.89 6.51 -28.85
N THR A 804 41.77 5.89 -29.21
CA THR A 804 41.46 4.50 -28.85
C THR A 804 41.94 3.56 -29.95
N MET A 805 42.70 2.52 -29.58
CA MET A 805 43.29 1.56 -30.50
C MET A 805 42.86 0.14 -30.14
N THR A 806 42.76 -0.76 -31.13
CA THR A 806 42.50 -2.18 -30.88
C THR A 806 43.77 -2.86 -30.35
N ALA A 807 43.65 -3.55 -29.22
CA ALA A 807 44.76 -4.23 -28.56
C ALA A 807 45.34 -5.31 -29.48
N ASP A 808 44.48 -6.11 -30.14
CA ASP A 808 44.90 -7.22 -31.00
C ASP A 808 45.71 -6.76 -32.23
N ALA A 809 45.36 -5.63 -32.84
CA ALA A 809 46.05 -5.13 -34.02
C ALA A 809 47.44 -4.56 -33.69
N TYR A 810 47.62 -4.06 -32.46
CA TYR A 810 48.85 -3.43 -31.99
C TYR A 810 49.54 -4.21 -30.87
N ASP A 811 49.17 -5.49 -30.67
CA ASP A 811 49.59 -6.33 -29.55
C ASP A 811 51.13 -6.43 -29.43
N LYS A 812 51.83 -6.53 -30.57
CA LYS A 812 53.31 -6.54 -30.60
C LYS A 812 53.94 -5.23 -30.12
N ALA A 813 53.31 -4.09 -30.37
CA ALA A 813 53.80 -2.77 -29.95
C ALA A 813 53.41 -2.49 -28.49
N LEU A 814 52.18 -2.84 -28.10
CA LEU A 814 51.67 -2.68 -26.73
C LEU A 814 52.40 -3.58 -25.74
N ASN A 815 52.69 -4.83 -26.09
CA ASN A 815 53.47 -5.75 -25.25
C ASN A 815 54.93 -5.32 -25.04
N ARG A 816 55.50 -4.50 -25.93
CA ARG A 816 56.83 -3.90 -25.74
C ARG A 816 56.79 -2.76 -24.72
N VAL A 817 55.71 -1.99 -24.70
CA VAL A 817 55.48 -0.90 -23.76
C VAL A 817 55.07 -1.43 -22.37
N GLY A 818 54.19 -2.42 -22.30
CA GLY A 818 53.68 -3.01 -21.05
C GLY A 818 54.69 -3.86 -20.26
N ARG A 819 55.81 -4.27 -20.88
CA ARG A 819 56.90 -5.02 -20.20
C ARG A 819 57.90 -4.11 -19.47
N ALA A 820 57.83 -2.79 -19.62
CA ALA A 820 58.75 -1.86 -18.97
C ALA A 820 58.45 -1.61 -17.47
N ASP A 821 57.23 -1.91 -17.00
CA ASP A 821 56.80 -1.68 -15.60
C ASP A 821 57.03 -2.89 -14.67
N GLY A 822 57.80 -3.90 -15.10
CA GLY A 822 57.91 -5.17 -14.40
C GLY A 822 59.29 -5.83 -14.39
N ASN A 823 60.37 -5.09 -14.07
CA ASN A 823 61.52 -5.63 -13.33
C ASN A 823 62.56 -4.53 -13.03
N ASP A 824 62.90 -4.38 -11.76
CA ASP A 824 64.10 -3.67 -11.32
C ASP A 824 65.36 -4.41 -11.80
N ASN A 825 66.27 -3.65 -12.42
CA ASN A 825 67.63 -3.99 -12.89
C ASN A 825 67.76 -4.24 -14.41
N GLU A 826 67.73 -3.17 -15.20
CA GLU A 826 68.87 -2.79 -16.04
C GLU A 826 68.62 -1.40 -16.69
N ARG A 827 69.46 -0.43 -16.32
CA ARG A 827 69.54 0.88 -16.98
C ARG A 827 70.22 0.69 -18.33
N THR A 828 69.45 0.72 -19.42
CA THR A 828 69.92 1.29 -20.70
C THR A 828 68.77 2.03 -21.40
N ALA A 829 68.98 3.33 -21.58
CA ALA A 829 68.42 4.25 -22.57
C ALA A 829 67.00 3.98 -23.12
N ALA A 830 66.03 4.77 -22.63
CA ALA A 830 64.96 5.41 -23.42
C ALA A 830 64.34 4.60 -24.58
N ALA A 831 64.01 3.33 -24.35
CA ALA A 831 63.36 2.49 -25.35
C ALA A 831 61.84 2.48 -25.14
N GLU A 832 61.20 3.46 -25.77
CA GLU A 832 59.82 3.46 -26.25
C GLU A 832 58.69 3.15 -25.25
N THR A 833 58.38 4.12 -24.37
CA THR A 833 57.01 4.29 -23.79
C THR A 833 56.00 4.84 -24.81
N VAL A 834 56.41 4.92 -26.07
CA VAL A 834 55.76 5.68 -27.14
C VAL A 834 55.43 4.71 -28.28
N VAL A 835 54.14 4.45 -28.48
CA VAL A 835 53.59 3.75 -29.64
C VAL A 835 53.55 4.74 -30.81
N ARG A 836 54.23 4.43 -31.92
CA ARG A 836 54.15 5.23 -33.14
C ARG A 836 53.04 4.71 -34.05
N VAL A 837 52.02 5.53 -34.28
CA VAL A 837 50.92 5.26 -35.23
C VAL A 837 50.99 6.32 -36.31
N ASP A 838 51.09 5.90 -37.58
CA ASP A 838 51.22 6.79 -38.74
C ASP A 838 52.34 7.85 -38.60
N GLY A 839 53.44 7.48 -37.94
CA GLY A 839 54.59 8.34 -37.69
C GLY A 839 54.46 9.30 -36.50
N GLN A 840 53.28 9.40 -35.88
CA GLN A 840 53.02 10.24 -34.70
C GLN A 840 53.26 9.48 -33.38
N PRO A 841 53.89 10.11 -32.37
CA PRO A 841 54.16 9.48 -31.07
C PRO A 841 52.96 9.54 -30.10
N TYR A 842 52.51 8.39 -29.60
CA TYR A 842 51.47 8.27 -28.57
C TYR A 842 51.98 7.51 -27.34
N VAL A 843 51.61 7.95 -26.14
CA VAL A 843 51.96 7.34 -24.85
C VAL A 843 50.81 6.48 -24.35
N PHE A 844 51.08 5.25 -23.94
CA PHE A 844 50.06 4.33 -23.41
C PHE A 844 49.45 4.85 -22.09
N ILE A 845 48.12 4.78 -21.95
CA ILE A 845 47.43 5.12 -20.70
C ILE A 845 47.22 3.85 -19.87
N ALA A 846 47.90 3.76 -18.73
CA ALA A 846 47.77 2.61 -17.82
C ALA A 846 46.32 2.44 -17.31
N GLY A 847 45.83 1.20 -17.33
CA GLY A 847 44.47 0.85 -16.88
C GLY A 847 43.33 1.23 -17.83
N SER A 848 43.64 1.72 -19.04
CA SER A 848 42.65 2.07 -20.07
C SER A 848 42.12 0.89 -20.89
N GLU A 849 42.68 -0.31 -20.68
CA GLU A 849 42.24 -1.51 -21.39
C GLU A 849 40.78 -1.83 -21.05
N ARG A 850 39.93 -1.85 -22.07
CA ARG A 850 38.51 -2.16 -21.96
C ARG A 850 38.06 -2.98 -23.15
N ALA A 851 36.98 -3.74 -22.98
CA ALA A 851 36.38 -4.47 -24.09
C ALA A 851 35.20 -3.65 -24.65
N ALA A 852 35.33 -3.22 -25.89
CA ALA A 852 34.34 -2.42 -26.59
C ALA A 852 33.75 -3.21 -27.77
N VAL A 853 32.53 -2.87 -28.17
CA VAL A 853 31.87 -3.41 -29.36
C VAL A 853 31.75 -2.31 -30.40
N PRO A 854 32.33 -2.45 -31.61
CA PRO A 854 32.11 -1.51 -32.68
C PRO A 854 30.68 -1.64 -33.20
N LEU A 855 29.98 -0.52 -33.29
CA LEU A 855 28.59 -0.39 -33.71
C LEU A 855 28.50 0.38 -35.01
N SER A 856 27.74 -0.14 -35.97
CA SER A 856 27.31 0.60 -37.16
C SER A 856 26.00 1.30 -36.85
N VAL A 857 26.03 2.62 -36.69
CA VAL A 857 24.88 3.46 -36.31
C VAL A 857 24.35 4.21 -37.53
N ARG A 858 23.05 4.08 -37.80
CA ARG A 858 22.34 4.82 -38.85
C ARG A 858 21.63 6.03 -38.25
N LEU A 859 21.87 7.20 -38.81
CA LEU A 859 21.24 8.47 -38.45
C LEU A 859 19.87 8.63 -39.12
N GLU A 860 19.07 9.59 -38.66
CA GLU A 860 17.80 9.98 -39.29
C GLU A 860 17.95 10.40 -40.75
N SER A 861 19.08 11.03 -41.10
CA SER A 861 19.42 11.41 -42.48
C SER A 861 19.61 10.21 -43.43
N GLY A 862 19.70 8.99 -42.90
CA GLY A 862 20.06 7.79 -43.64
C GLY A 862 21.57 7.54 -43.73
N GLU A 863 22.41 8.42 -43.17
CA GLU A 863 23.86 8.23 -43.10
C GLU A 863 24.24 7.15 -42.09
N SER A 864 25.25 6.35 -42.42
CA SER A 864 25.85 5.36 -41.51
C SER A 864 27.16 5.88 -40.94
N MET A 865 27.37 5.71 -39.64
CA MET A 865 28.58 6.07 -38.91
C MET A 865 29.02 4.90 -38.02
N GLU A 866 30.31 4.75 -37.81
CA GLU A 866 30.87 3.78 -36.87
C GLU A 866 31.15 4.45 -35.53
N MET A 867 30.77 3.80 -34.46
CA MET A 867 30.98 4.26 -33.09
C MET A 867 31.14 3.06 -32.17
N THR A 868 31.85 3.20 -31.06
CA THR A 868 31.93 2.14 -30.05
C THR A 868 30.73 2.18 -29.10
N ASP A 869 30.41 1.05 -28.48
CA ASP A 869 29.28 0.89 -27.57
C ASP A 869 29.39 1.73 -26.29
N ASP A 870 30.59 1.89 -25.75
CA ASP A 870 30.89 2.78 -24.63
C ASP A 870 30.49 4.24 -24.93
N VAL A 871 30.90 4.78 -26.07
CA VAL A 871 30.56 6.14 -26.51
C VAL A 871 29.07 6.23 -26.82
N PHE A 872 28.51 5.27 -27.56
CA PHE A 872 27.09 5.28 -27.89
C PHE A 872 26.21 5.22 -26.63
N SER A 873 26.61 4.44 -25.62
CA SER A 873 25.86 4.28 -24.37
C SER A 873 25.79 5.55 -23.51
N SER A 874 26.71 6.51 -23.72
CA SER A 874 26.72 7.80 -23.02
C SER A 874 25.65 8.77 -23.52
N TYR A 875 25.17 8.61 -24.75
CA TYR A 875 24.13 9.46 -25.33
C TYR A 875 22.75 9.13 -24.76
N PRO A 876 21.88 10.14 -24.56
CA PRO A 876 20.55 9.94 -23.99
C PRO A 876 19.64 9.20 -24.98
N LEU A 877 18.81 8.30 -24.45
CA LEU A 877 17.79 7.56 -25.22
C LEU A 877 16.62 8.46 -25.63
N GLU A 878 15.98 8.14 -26.77
CA GLU A 878 14.74 8.81 -27.23
C GLU A 878 13.62 8.68 -26.19
N VAL A 879 13.48 7.50 -25.59
CA VAL A 879 12.61 7.25 -24.45
C VAL A 879 13.50 6.99 -23.23
N PRO A 880 13.31 7.70 -22.10
CA PRO A 880 14.12 7.48 -20.91
C PRO A 880 14.07 6.03 -20.43
N ALA A 881 15.23 5.48 -20.05
CA ALA A 881 15.31 4.12 -19.52
C ALA A 881 14.42 3.98 -18.27
N SER A 882 13.54 2.99 -18.29
CA SER A 882 12.61 2.67 -17.20
C SER A 882 12.50 1.17 -17.01
N ALA A 883 11.90 0.72 -15.91
CA ALA A 883 11.67 -0.70 -15.63
C ALA A 883 10.72 -1.38 -16.66
N ARG A 884 10.03 -0.59 -17.50
CA ARG A 884 9.25 -1.10 -18.64
C ARG A 884 10.10 -1.84 -19.67
N TYR A 885 11.37 -1.46 -19.85
CA TYR A 885 12.28 -2.11 -20.79
C TYR A 885 12.47 -3.61 -20.49
N SER A 886 12.39 -4.00 -19.22
CA SER A 886 12.59 -5.37 -18.74
C SER A 886 11.28 -6.12 -18.48
N HIS A 887 10.11 -5.59 -18.88
CA HIS A 887 8.81 -6.21 -18.64
C HIS A 887 8.74 -7.66 -19.15
N ALA A 888 9.38 -7.98 -20.28
CA ALA A 888 9.38 -9.32 -20.86
C ALA A 888 9.90 -10.41 -19.90
N LEU A 889 10.82 -10.08 -18.98
CA LEU A 889 11.34 -11.02 -17.98
C LEU A 889 10.27 -11.44 -16.96
N ASN A 890 9.24 -10.61 -16.76
CA ASN A 890 8.16 -10.79 -15.80
C ASN A 890 6.81 -10.35 -16.39
N TYR A 891 6.47 -10.88 -17.56
CA TYR A 891 5.32 -10.43 -18.35
C TYR A 891 4.00 -10.43 -17.55
N GLY A 892 3.36 -9.26 -17.47
CA GLY A 892 2.08 -9.05 -16.80
C GLY A 892 2.13 -9.03 -15.26
N ILE A 893 3.32 -9.01 -14.64
CA ILE A 893 3.48 -8.97 -13.18
C ILE A 893 3.78 -7.54 -12.71
N GLY A 894 5.04 -7.26 -12.38
CA GLY A 894 5.57 -5.99 -11.92
C GLY A 894 6.83 -5.66 -12.71
N GLU A 895 7.14 -4.39 -12.79
CA GLU A 895 8.30 -3.89 -13.52
C GLU A 895 9.52 -3.90 -12.58
N TYR A 896 10.56 -4.63 -12.95
CA TYR A 896 11.78 -4.78 -12.14
C TYR A 896 13.00 -4.38 -12.96
N SER A 897 13.88 -3.55 -12.41
CA SER A 897 15.12 -3.12 -13.07
C SER A 897 16.28 -4.13 -12.95
N TYR A 898 16.01 -5.33 -12.46
CA TYR A 898 16.99 -6.37 -12.14
C TYR A 898 16.44 -7.76 -12.50
N ASN A 899 17.31 -8.77 -12.52
CA ASN A 899 16.91 -10.14 -12.84
C ASN A 899 16.17 -10.79 -11.67
N ARG A 900 14.85 -10.63 -11.63
CA ARG A 900 13.97 -11.24 -10.61
C ARG A 900 14.02 -12.78 -10.56
N GLY A 901 14.54 -13.43 -11.60
CA GLY A 901 14.77 -14.88 -11.62
C GLY A 901 16.03 -15.32 -10.88
N ASN A 902 16.90 -14.39 -10.55
CA ASN A 902 18.11 -14.62 -9.77
C ASN A 902 17.84 -14.28 -8.31
N TYR A 903 17.84 -15.30 -7.45
CA TYR A 903 17.61 -15.13 -6.02
C TYR A 903 18.64 -14.19 -5.38
N VAL A 904 19.92 -14.38 -5.70
CA VAL A 904 21.02 -13.60 -5.11
C VAL A 904 20.94 -12.14 -5.55
N GLU A 905 20.72 -11.88 -6.83
CA GLU A 905 20.59 -10.51 -7.35
C GLU A 905 19.35 -9.81 -6.77
N THR A 906 18.23 -10.53 -6.67
CA THR A 906 17.00 -10.01 -6.06
C THR A 906 17.22 -9.59 -4.61
N GLN A 907 17.86 -10.45 -3.81
CA GLN A 907 18.12 -10.15 -2.40
C GLN A 907 19.21 -9.08 -2.21
N ASP A 908 20.17 -8.96 -3.13
CA ASP A 908 21.12 -7.84 -3.19
C ASP A 908 20.39 -6.51 -3.48
N VAL A 909 19.43 -6.47 -4.41
CA VAL A 909 18.63 -5.25 -4.67
C VAL A 909 17.78 -4.88 -3.46
N ILE A 910 17.12 -5.85 -2.82
CA ILE A 910 16.35 -5.58 -1.58
C ILE A 910 17.26 -5.02 -0.49
N TRP A 911 18.52 -5.48 -0.41
CA TRP A 911 19.50 -4.94 0.52
C TRP A 911 19.88 -3.50 0.19
N GLU A 912 20.10 -3.19 -1.09
CA GLU A 912 20.46 -1.85 -1.57
C GLU A 912 19.31 -0.86 -1.36
N GLU A 913 18.08 -1.24 -1.68
CA GLU A 913 16.88 -0.43 -1.43
C GLU A 913 16.73 -0.13 0.06
N ALA A 914 16.84 -1.14 0.92
CA ALA A 914 16.73 -0.94 2.36
C ALA A 914 17.87 -0.08 2.95
N THR A 915 19.04 -0.06 2.30
CA THR A 915 20.16 0.80 2.67
C THR A 915 19.93 2.24 2.20
N ALA A 916 19.41 2.43 1.00
CA ALA A 916 19.03 3.74 0.47
C ALA A 916 17.90 4.38 1.29
N ASP A 917 16.91 3.58 1.72
CA ASP A 917 15.81 3.97 2.60
C ASP A 917 16.25 4.17 4.07
N GLN A 918 17.54 3.97 4.39
CA GLN A 918 18.12 4.09 5.74
C GLN A 918 17.50 3.14 6.79
N VAL A 919 16.88 2.05 6.34
CA VAL A 919 16.38 0.97 7.20
C VAL A 919 17.54 0.07 7.63
N GLU A 920 18.45 -0.24 6.69
CA GLU A 920 19.70 -0.94 6.95
C GLU A 920 20.91 0.02 6.98
N GLY A 921 21.92 -0.29 7.80
CA GLY A 921 23.14 0.52 7.88
C GLY A 921 23.99 0.29 9.13
N TRP A 922 25.15 0.96 9.21
CA TRP A 922 26.00 0.95 10.39
C TRP A 922 25.38 1.76 11.53
N SER A 923 25.14 1.12 12.67
CA SER A 923 24.42 1.69 13.82
C SER A 923 25.10 1.30 15.13
N PRO A 924 25.11 2.17 16.17
CA PRO A 924 25.66 1.83 17.48
C PRO A 924 25.07 0.54 18.02
N ALA A 925 25.96 -0.36 18.44
CA ALA A 925 25.58 -1.67 18.95
C ALA A 925 24.91 -1.55 20.31
N THR A 926 23.90 -2.37 20.53
CA THR A 926 23.28 -2.57 21.84
C THR A 926 23.63 -3.95 22.38
N HIS A 927 23.51 -4.12 23.70
CA HIS A 927 23.71 -5.42 24.33
C HIS A 927 22.78 -6.52 23.77
N ALA A 928 21.57 -6.13 23.30
CA ALA A 928 20.52 -7.04 22.84
C ALA A 928 20.59 -7.38 21.34
N ASP A 929 21.50 -6.75 20.57
CA ASP A 929 21.58 -6.93 19.11
C ASP A 929 22.10 -8.31 18.66
N GLY A 930 22.27 -9.26 19.58
CA GLY A 930 22.70 -10.62 19.27
C GLY A 930 24.21 -10.74 19.01
N LEU A 931 25.03 -9.90 19.66
CA LEU A 931 26.50 -9.98 19.56
C LEU A 931 26.99 -11.40 19.84
N ARG A 932 27.78 -11.94 18.90
CA ARG A 932 28.26 -13.32 18.87
C ARG A 932 29.60 -13.42 18.13
N PRO A 933 30.40 -14.46 18.38
CA PRO A 933 31.63 -14.72 17.63
C PRO A 933 31.38 -14.76 16.12
N GLY A 934 32.31 -14.20 15.35
CA GLY A 934 32.25 -14.14 13.89
C GLY A 934 31.37 -13.04 13.30
N LEU A 935 30.59 -12.31 14.11
CA LEU A 935 29.78 -11.20 13.61
C LEU A 935 30.68 -10.05 13.10
N PRO A 936 30.49 -9.56 11.85
CA PRO A 936 31.22 -8.42 11.33
C PRO A 936 30.74 -7.13 12.01
N VAL A 937 31.69 -6.32 12.46
CA VAL A 937 31.45 -5.06 13.17
C VAL A 937 32.40 -3.97 12.68
N ARG A 938 32.05 -2.72 12.95
CA ARG A 938 33.00 -1.61 12.88
C ARG A 938 33.24 -1.09 14.29
N ALA A 939 34.49 -1.12 14.76
CA ALA A 939 34.83 -0.65 16.10
C ALA A 939 35.83 0.50 16.00
N ARG A 940 35.75 1.48 16.92
CA ARG A 940 36.79 2.52 16.95
C ARG A 940 38.09 1.93 17.46
N ARG A 941 39.15 2.09 16.66
CA ARG A 941 40.47 1.58 17.04
C ARG A 941 40.98 2.35 18.26
N GLN A 942 41.29 1.65 19.35
CA GLN A 942 41.92 2.28 20.49
C GLN A 942 43.44 2.30 20.28
N PHE A 943 44.03 3.48 20.37
CA PHE A 943 45.48 3.66 20.29
C PHE A 943 46.08 3.59 21.70
N ALA A 944 47.10 2.75 21.87
CA ALA A 944 47.90 2.76 23.10
C ALA A 944 48.77 4.02 23.09
N THR A 945 48.39 5.04 23.86
CA THR A 945 49.28 6.18 24.12
C THR A 945 50.31 5.75 25.15
N GLY A 946 51.59 5.71 24.76
CA GLY A 946 52.73 5.38 25.63
C GLY A 946 53.06 6.44 26.70
N ALA A 947 52.07 7.20 27.19
CA ALA A 947 52.24 8.13 28.29
C ALA A 947 52.00 7.39 29.61
N ALA A 948 53.08 6.87 30.18
CA ALA A 948 53.12 6.13 31.43
C ALA A 948 52.87 7.02 32.67
N ASN A 949 51.72 7.69 32.76
CA ASN A 949 51.21 8.23 34.01
C ASN A 949 49.77 7.74 34.23
N GLN A 950 49.67 6.74 35.10
CA GLN A 950 48.45 6.24 35.70
C GLN A 950 47.80 7.37 36.50
N ASP A 951 46.79 8.01 35.89
CA ASP A 951 45.52 8.39 36.52
C ASP A 951 44.74 9.29 35.54
N VAL A 952 43.77 8.68 34.85
CA VAL A 952 42.66 9.34 34.14
C VAL A 952 43.03 10.25 32.94
N ALA A 953 43.72 9.73 31.94
CA ALA A 953 43.62 10.27 30.57
C ALA A 953 42.63 9.39 29.78
N ALA A 954 41.51 9.95 29.33
CA ALA A 954 40.50 9.23 28.56
C ALA A 954 41.14 8.45 27.40
N ALA A 955 40.71 7.19 27.20
CA ALA A 955 41.21 6.35 26.12
C ALA A 955 41.07 7.08 24.77
N VAL A 956 42.15 7.13 23.98
CA VAL A 956 42.13 7.78 22.66
C VAL A 956 41.58 6.81 21.64
N PHE A 957 40.38 7.12 21.15
CA PHE A 957 39.70 6.35 20.11
C PHE A 957 39.90 7.00 18.74
N GLY A 958 40.42 6.23 17.79
CA GLY A 958 40.50 6.57 16.38
C GLY A 958 39.18 6.39 15.63
N ASP A 959 39.31 6.24 14.31
CA ASP A 959 38.19 6.01 13.41
C ASP A 959 37.65 4.58 13.51
N PHE A 960 36.43 4.40 13.00
CA PHE A 960 35.78 3.10 12.88
C PHE A 960 36.49 2.23 11.83
N GLN A 961 37.05 1.12 12.29
CA GLN A 961 37.68 0.12 11.42
C GLN A 961 36.87 -1.18 11.44
N ARG A 962 36.87 -1.88 10.30
CA ARG A 962 36.22 -3.18 10.17
C ARG A 962 36.94 -4.21 11.06
N GLY A 963 36.16 -5.04 11.72
CA GLY A 963 36.63 -6.16 12.51
C GLY A 963 35.56 -7.23 12.65
N ARG A 964 35.91 -8.32 13.34
CA ARG A 964 34.97 -9.36 13.73
C ARG A 964 35.00 -9.55 15.23
N ILE A 965 33.86 -9.87 15.81
CA ILE A 965 33.79 -10.23 17.23
C ILE A 965 34.47 -11.58 17.41
N VAL A 966 35.47 -11.64 18.29
CA VAL A 966 36.08 -12.89 18.74
C VAL A 966 35.24 -13.45 19.87
N GLU A 967 34.91 -12.61 20.84
CA GLU A 967 34.17 -13.00 22.03
C GLU A 967 33.37 -11.82 22.57
N TYR A 968 32.16 -12.11 23.06
CA TYR A 968 31.35 -11.16 23.80
C TYR A 968 30.67 -11.85 24.98
N LEU A 969 31.07 -11.47 26.19
CA LEU A 969 30.54 -12.02 27.42
C LEU A 969 29.28 -11.24 27.81
N ARG A 970 28.12 -11.90 27.69
CA ARG A 970 26.81 -11.28 27.98
C ARG A 970 26.56 -11.10 29.48
N GLN A 971 27.01 -12.08 30.26
CA GLN A 971 26.78 -12.11 31.70
C GLN A 971 27.44 -10.91 32.39
N PRO A 972 26.70 -10.07 33.14
CA PRO A 972 27.24 -8.83 33.72
C PRO A 972 28.47 -9.02 34.60
N PHE A 973 28.59 -10.17 35.29
CA PHE A 973 29.72 -10.45 36.17
C PHE A 973 31.00 -10.82 35.42
N PHE A 974 30.90 -11.31 34.18
CA PHE A 974 32.06 -11.52 33.29
C PHE A 974 32.38 -10.29 32.45
N ASN A 975 31.48 -9.31 32.40
CA ASN A 975 31.62 -8.09 31.60
C ASN A 975 30.95 -6.90 32.30
N PRO A 976 31.58 -6.35 33.36
CA PRO A 976 31.05 -5.22 34.13
C PRO A 976 31.04 -3.93 33.31
N ASP A 977 30.33 -2.90 33.78
CA ASP A 977 30.28 -1.62 33.09
C ASP A 977 31.61 -0.82 33.25
N PRO A 978 32.11 -0.17 32.17
CA PRO A 978 31.58 -0.20 30.81
C PRO A 978 31.84 -1.54 30.11
N ARG A 979 30.81 -2.11 29.49
CA ARG A 979 30.91 -3.41 28.80
C ARG A 979 31.93 -3.38 27.67
N LEU A 980 32.72 -4.45 27.56
CA LEU A 980 33.76 -4.64 26.55
C LEU A 980 33.36 -5.73 25.54
N VAL A 981 33.87 -5.59 24.32
CA VAL A 981 33.77 -6.55 23.22
C VAL A 981 35.17 -6.86 22.73
N THR A 982 35.53 -8.14 22.64
CA THR A 982 36.82 -8.54 22.07
C THR A 982 36.69 -8.60 20.55
N VAL A 983 37.35 -7.68 19.85
CA VAL A 983 37.27 -7.51 18.39
C VAL A 983 38.63 -7.79 17.75
N ALA A 984 38.64 -8.59 16.68
CA ALA A 984 39.79 -8.75 15.79
C ALA A 984 39.64 -7.80 14.60
N PHE A 985 40.52 -6.81 14.47
CA PHE A 985 40.49 -5.86 13.36
C PHE A 985 40.94 -6.52 12.05
N HIS A 986 40.24 -6.24 10.96
CA HIS A 986 40.49 -6.90 9.67
C HIS A 986 41.76 -6.37 8.96
N ALA A 987 42.19 -5.14 9.26
CA ALA A 987 43.33 -4.51 8.58
C ALA A 987 44.68 -5.16 8.93
N ASP A 988 44.90 -5.47 10.21
CA ASP A 988 46.16 -5.98 10.77
C ASP A 988 46.01 -7.31 11.53
N GLY A 989 44.78 -7.79 11.75
CA GLY A 989 44.49 -9.00 12.52
C GLY A 989 44.60 -8.83 14.04
N VAL A 990 44.81 -7.61 14.55
CA VAL A 990 45.01 -7.36 15.99
C VAL A 990 43.72 -7.54 16.76
N VAL A 991 43.80 -8.27 17.87
CA VAL A 991 42.69 -8.51 18.80
C VAL A 991 42.75 -7.51 19.95
N GLN A 992 41.68 -6.75 20.18
CA GLN A 992 41.58 -5.73 21.21
C GLN A 992 40.22 -5.78 21.92
N GLN A 993 40.19 -5.45 23.21
CA GLN A 993 38.95 -5.20 23.93
C GLN A 993 38.52 -3.74 23.70
N VAL A 994 37.34 -3.56 23.11
CA VAL A 994 36.77 -2.26 22.79
C VAL A 994 35.48 -2.05 23.59
N PRO A 995 35.22 -0.87 24.17
CA PRO A 995 33.95 -0.58 24.82
C PRO A 995 32.77 -0.74 23.85
N LEU A 996 31.67 -1.32 24.33
CA LEU A 996 30.45 -1.57 23.54
C LEU A 996 29.90 -0.30 22.88
N ALA A 997 30.00 0.85 23.56
CA ALA A 997 29.58 2.15 23.03
C ALA A 997 30.34 2.58 21.76
N GLU A 998 31.54 2.03 21.54
CA GLU A 998 32.42 2.35 20.41
C GLU A 998 32.37 1.27 19.31
N VAL A 999 31.37 0.39 19.35
CA VAL A 999 31.12 -0.68 18.38
C VAL A 999 29.84 -0.37 17.59
N LEU A 1000 29.92 -0.48 16.27
CA LEU A 1000 28.80 -0.45 15.34
C LEU A 1000 28.54 -1.85 14.80
N ILE A 1001 27.26 -2.19 14.72
CA ILE A 1001 26.75 -3.35 13.98
C ILE A 1001 26.08 -2.88 12.69
N TRP A 1002 25.95 -3.78 11.72
CA TRP A 1002 25.04 -3.55 10.60
C TRP A 1002 23.61 -3.90 11.03
N GLN A 1003 22.74 -2.90 11.18
CA GLN A 1003 21.33 -3.13 11.47
C GLN A 1003 20.58 -3.54 10.20
N ARG A 1004 19.70 -4.54 10.31
CA ARG A 1004 18.81 -5.03 9.23
C ARG A 1004 17.45 -4.33 9.21
N ARG A 1005 17.12 -3.66 10.30
CA ARG A 1005 15.82 -3.04 10.55
C ARG A 1005 15.97 -1.99 11.65
N TYR A 1006 14.98 -1.12 11.73
CA TYR A 1006 14.93 -0.09 12.77
C TYR A 1006 14.72 -0.67 14.19
N HIS A 1007 13.77 -1.60 14.37
CA HIS A 1007 13.39 -2.13 15.69
C HIS A 1007 14.16 -3.39 16.12
N GLY A 1008 14.57 -3.48 17.39
CA GLY A 1008 15.17 -4.68 18.00
C GLY A 1008 14.15 -5.69 18.58
N PRO A 1009 14.58 -6.62 19.45
CA PRO A 1009 15.86 -6.64 20.16
C PRO A 1009 17.06 -7.00 19.28
N GLU A 1010 16.93 -7.99 18.39
CA GLU A 1010 18.02 -8.43 17.51
C GLU A 1010 17.96 -7.75 16.15
N ARG A 1011 18.74 -6.68 15.96
CA ARG A 1011 18.78 -5.96 14.68
C ARG A 1011 19.78 -6.54 13.68
N THR A 1012 20.68 -7.44 14.08
CA THR A 1012 21.69 -8.05 13.19
C THR A 1012 21.13 -9.18 12.32
N THR A 1013 20.08 -9.86 12.80
CA THR A 1013 19.46 -11.01 12.13
C THR A 1013 18.33 -10.59 11.19
N GLY A 1014 18.29 -11.22 10.01
CA GLY A 1014 17.20 -11.05 9.04
C GLY A 1014 15.87 -11.58 9.57
N ASP A 1015 14.76 -11.15 8.96
CA ASP A 1015 13.48 -11.82 9.18
C ASP A 1015 13.38 -13.05 8.27
N GLU A 1016 12.95 -14.16 8.86
CA GLU A 1016 12.84 -15.44 8.17
C GLU A 1016 11.36 -15.81 8.02
N SER A 1017 10.93 -15.99 6.77
CA SER A 1017 9.62 -16.53 6.45
C SER A 1017 9.55 -18.02 6.79
N ARG A 1018 8.34 -18.48 7.11
CA ARG A 1018 8.02 -19.88 7.43
C ARG A 1018 7.07 -20.45 6.39
N ARG A 1019 7.14 -21.75 6.13
CA ARG A 1019 6.25 -22.44 5.19
C ARG A 1019 4.78 -22.24 5.56
N HIS A 1020 3.96 -21.85 4.59
CA HIS A 1020 2.52 -21.73 4.78
C HIS A 1020 1.86 -23.10 4.93
N ASN A 1021 1.00 -23.23 5.95
CA ASN A 1021 0.21 -24.43 6.21
C ASN A 1021 -1.26 -24.20 5.87
N ALA A 1022 -1.77 -24.86 4.83
CA ALA A 1022 -3.17 -24.72 4.40
C ALA A 1022 -4.18 -25.12 5.51
N ASN A 1023 -3.83 -26.14 6.31
CA ASN A 1023 -4.63 -26.62 7.44
C ASN A 1023 -4.00 -26.23 8.79
N GLY A 1024 -4.02 -24.93 9.11
CA GLY A 1024 -3.37 -24.39 10.31
C GLY A 1024 -3.78 -25.03 11.65
N LEU A 1025 -4.98 -25.60 11.79
CA LEU A 1025 -5.42 -26.25 13.04
C LEU A 1025 -4.99 -27.72 13.17
N ARG A 1026 -4.79 -28.43 12.04
CA ARG A 1026 -4.39 -29.85 12.04
C ARG A 1026 -2.89 -29.96 11.91
N ARG A 1027 -2.20 -29.51 12.95
CA ARG A 1027 -0.74 -29.61 13.10
C ARG A 1027 -0.44 -30.33 14.39
N TYR A 1028 0.69 -31.02 14.40
CA TYR A 1028 1.05 -31.93 15.47
C TYR A 1028 2.44 -31.64 15.98
N ILE A 1029 2.65 -31.85 17.28
CA ILE A 1029 3.94 -31.75 17.95
C ILE A 1029 4.12 -33.01 18.77
N ASP A 1030 5.30 -33.63 18.64
CA ASP A 1030 5.72 -34.66 19.57
C ASP A 1030 6.08 -34.00 20.89
N VAL A 1031 5.29 -34.24 21.94
CA VAL A 1031 5.51 -33.60 23.24
C VAL A 1031 6.73 -34.21 23.95
N ALA A 1032 7.10 -35.44 23.61
CA ALA A 1032 8.27 -36.09 24.19
C ALA A 1032 9.59 -35.63 23.55
N ASP A 1033 9.53 -35.20 22.29
CA ASP A 1033 10.66 -34.67 21.52
C ASP A 1033 10.20 -33.55 20.57
N PRO A 1034 9.91 -32.35 21.09
CA PRO A 1034 9.33 -31.27 20.30
C PRO A 1034 10.29 -30.76 19.24
N CYS A 1035 11.60 -30.79 19.49
CA CYS A 1035 12.62 -30.29 18.58
C CYS A 1035 13.08 -31.34 17.55
N GLY A 1036 12.70 -32.61 17.72
CA GLY A 1036 13.14 -33.69 16.84
C GLY A 1036 14.62 -34.05 17.05
N GLU A 1037 15.11 -33.94 18.28
CA GLU A 1037 16.50 -34.26 18.64
C GLU A 1037 16.80 -35.76 18.52
N ARG A 1038 15.77 -36.61 18.61
CA ARG A 1038 15.88 -38.08 18.48
C ARG A 1038 15.71 -38.56 17.04
N VAL A 1039 15.84 -37.68 16.05
CA VAL A 1039 15.79 -38.05 14.63
C VAL A 1039 17.07 -38.82 14.26
N ARG A 1040 16.87 -40.00 13.69
CA ARG A 1040 17.92 -40.80 13.06
C ARG A 1040 18.28 -40.11 11.75
N SER A 1041 19.56 -39.89 11.51
CA SER A 1041 20.07 -39.41 10.21
C SER A 1041 19.98 -40.52 9.17
N SER A 1042 18.79 -41.05 8.88
CA SER A 1042 18.62 -42.15 7.93
C SER A 1042 18.71 -41.63 6.49
N GLY A 1043 19.93 -41.50 5.98
CA GLY A 1043 20.20 -41.38 4.55
C GLY A 1043 20.15 -42.76 3.92
N ALA A 1044 19.03 -43.13 3.30
CA ALA A 1044 18.94 -44.32 2.46
C ALA A 1044 19.67 -44.10 1.12
N SER A 1045 20.99 -43.97 1.15
CA SER A 1045 21.86 -44.19 -0.02
C SER A 1045 23.31 -44.30 0.45
N GLY A 1046 23.94 -45.44 0.18
CA GLY A 1046 25.31 -45.73 0.58
C GLY A 1046 26.34 -44.78 -0.07
N ALA A 1047 26.64 -43.69 0.62
CA ALA A 1047 27.87 -42.93 0.47
C ALA A 1047 28.26 -42.40 1.85
N ALA A 1048 29.45 -42.79 2.30
CA ALA A 1048 30.03 -42.42 3.57
C ALA A 1048 30.09 -40.90 3.74
N ASP A 1049 29.30 -40.35 4.67
CA ASP A 1049 29.67 -39.32 5.65
C ASP A 1049 28.40 -38.79 6.36
N GLY A 1050 27.66 -39.72 6.96
CA GLY A 1050 26.52 -39.51 7.83
C GLY A 1050 26.23 -40.86 8.46
N GLU A 1051 27.03 -41.24 9.45
CA GLU A 1051 27.11 -42.62 9.94
C GLU A 1051 25.75 -43.08 10.48
N ASP A 1052 25.06 -43.97 9.75
CA ASP A 1052 24.19 -44.97 10.36
C ASP A 1052 24.97 -45.55 11.55
N HIS A 1053 24.47 -45.34 12.77
CA HIS A 1053 25.23 -45.77 13.94
C HIS A 1053 25.45 -47.29 13.79
N PHE A 1054 26.68 -47.77 14.00
CA PHE A 1054 26.99 -49.19 13.78
C PHE A 1054 26.07 -50.17 14.54
N LEU A 1055 25.43 -49.69 15.63
CA LEU A 1055 24.43 -50.39 16.42
C LEU A 1055 23.05 -50.54 15.75
N GLU A 1056 22.73 -49.77 14.71
CA GLU A 1056 21.46 -49.87 13.98
C GLU A 1056 21.25 -51.26 13.38
N LYS A 1057 22.33 -51.94 13.00
CA LYS A 1057 22.31 -53.35 12.56
C LYS A 1057 21.69 -54.29 13.60
N TYR A 1058 21.78 -53.94 14.88
CA TYR A 1058 21.28 -54.72 16.01
C TYR A 1058 19.96 -54.18 16.57
N GLU A 1059 19.45 -53.06 16.05
CA GLU A 1059 18.11 -52.63 16.40
C GLU A 1059 17.11 -53.70 15.96
N ARG A 1060 16.25 -54.11 16.90
CA ARG A 1060 15.20 -55.10 16.60
C ARG A 1060 14.31 -54.53 15.50
N ARG A 1061 14.21 -55.23 14.36
CA ARG A 1061 13.12 -55.03 13.40
C ARG A 1061 11.81 -55.24 14.15
N LEU A 1062 11.09 -54.17 14.48
CA LEU A 1062 9.85 -54.22 15.27
C LEU A 1062 8.74 -54.93 14.47
N PRO A 1063 8.35 -56.19 14.79
CA PRO A 1063 7.25 -56.85 14.11
C PRO A 1063 5.90 -56.42 14.72
N ASP A 1064 5.88 -56.07 16.01
CA ASP A 1064 4.73 -55.57 16.77
C ASP A 1064 4.83 -54.05 16.99
N THR A 1065 4.34 -53.27 16.02
CA THR A 1065 4.38 -51.78 16.04
C THR A 1065 3.21 -51.13 16.77
N ALA A 1066 2.34 -51.92 17.43
CA ALA A 1066 1.13 -51.43 18.11
C ALA A 1066 1.39 -50.43 19.27
N ALA A 1067 2.64 -50.35 19.76
CA ALA A 1067 3.06 -49.48 20.85
C ALA A 1067 4.13 -48.44 20.45
N ASN A 1068 4.14 -47.95 19.20
CA ASN A 1068 5.07 -46.91 18.80
C ASN A 1068 4.86 -45.62 19.62
N SER A 1069 5.84 -45.29 20.47
CA SER A 1069 5.78 -44.21 21.45
C SER A 1069 5.67 -42.82 20.79
N LYS A 1070 6.28 -42.63 19.62
CA LYS A 1070 6.25 -41.35 18.88
C LYS A 1070 4.81 -40.94 18.54
N TYR A 1071 4.03 -41.85 17.95
CA TYR A 1071 2.64 -41.56 17.59
C TYR A 1071 1.73 -41.39 18.80
N ARG A 1072 2.04 -42.03 19.94
CA ARG A 1072 1.29 -41.87 21.20
C ARG A 1072 1.58 -40.54 21.90
N ALA A 1073 2.81 -40.04 21.81
CA ALA A 1073 3.23 -38.77 22.43
C ALA A 1073 2.90 -37.54 21.57
N THR A 1074 2.65 -37.75 20.28
CA THR A 1074 2.27 -36.70 19.33
C THR A 1074 0.87 -36.18 19.64
N LYS A 1075 0.78 -34.89 19.98
CA LYS A 1075 -0.49 -34.20 20.23
C LYS A 1075 -0.80 -33.22 19.12
N GLN A 1076 -2.10 -32.94 18.93
CA GLN A 1076 -2.52 -31.83 18.09
C GLN A 1076 -2.24 -30.50 18.83
N ILE A 1077 -1.83 -29.45 18.12
CA ILE A 1077 -1.52 -28.14 18.73
C ILE A 1077 -2.67 -27.57 19.56
N THR A 1078 -3.91 -27.96 19.27
CA THR A 1078 -5.10 -27.50 19.99
C THR A 1078 -5.21 -28.05 21.41
N GLU A 1079 -4.47 -29.12 21.73
CA GLU A 1079 -4.46 -29.79 23.02
C GLU A 1079 -3.35 -29.28 23.95
N ILE A 1080 -2.42 -28.47 23.44
CA ILE A 1080 -1.25 -28.00 24.19
C ILE A 1080 -1.65 -26.94 25.23
N ASP A 1081 -2.50 -25.99 24.85
CA ASP A 1081 -3.00 -24.90 25.69
C ASP A 1081 -4.54 -24.88 25.76
N GLN A 1082 -5.11 -24.23 26.77
CA GLN A 1082 -6.54 -23.97 26.92
C GLN A 1082 -6.79 -22.46 27.00
N TRP A 1083 -7.89 -21.98 26.42
CA TRP A 1083 -8.30 -20.58 26.52
C TRP A 1083 -9.18 -20.36 27.75
N ASN A 1084 -8.69 -19.60 28.72
CA ASN A 1084 -9.32 -19.44 30.02
C ASN A 1084 -9.92 -18.03 30.20
N ARG A 1085 -10.60 -17.83 31.34
CA ARG A 1085 -11.12 -16.51 31.75
C ARG A 1085 -10.01 -15.46 31.84
N PHE A 1086 -8.81 -15.86 32.26
CA PHE A 1086 -7.65 -14.97 32.36
C PHE A 1086 -7.21 -14.44 30.99
N ASP A 1087 -7.28 -15.25 29.94
CA ASP A 1087 -6.94 -14.82 28.58
C ASP A 1087 -7.99 -13.84 28.03
N THR A 1088 -9.25 -14.07 28.38
CA THR A 1088 -10.37 -13.19 28.00
C THR A 1088 -10.29 -11.82 28.70
N THR A 1089 -9.71 -11.76 29.90
CA THR A 1089 -9.57 -10.54 30.72
C THR A 1089 -8.17 -9.94 30.64
N ARG A 1090 -7.30 -10.52 29.80
CA ARG A 1090 -5.89 -10.18 29.73
C ARG A 1090 -5.71 -8.71 29.31
N PRO A 1091 -4.89 -7.93 30.03
CA PRO A 1091 -4.50 -6.60 29.57
C PRO A 1091 -3.57 -6.67 28.37
N GLU A 1092 -3.58 -5.61 27.55
CA GLU A 1092 -2.64 -5.44 26.45
C GLU A 1092 -1.19 -5.33 26.97
N ASN A 1093 -0.25 -5.78 26.15
CA ASN A 1093 1.19 -5.62 26.43
C ASN A 1093 1.73 -4.25 25.97
N TYR A 1094 0.97 -3.50 25.18
CA TYR A 1094 1.24 -2.13 24.76
C TYR A 1094 0.31 -1.14 25.47
N ARG A 1095 0.60 0.16 25.37
CA ARG A 1095 -0.29 1.22 25.86
C ARG A 1095 -1.39 1.49 24.83
N PRO A 1096 -2.68 1.21 25.13
CA PRO A 1096 -3.75 1.44 24.16
C PRO A 1096 -3.92 2.92 23.85
N LEU A 1097 -4.34 3.24 22.61
CA LEU A 1097 -4.65 4.61 22.22
C LEU A 1097 -5.87 5.12 23.01
N SER A 1098 -6.96 4.36 22.94
CA SER A 1098 -8.20 4.57 23.68
C SER A 1098 -8.88 3.23 23.97
N ILE A 1099 -9.49 3.09 25.13
CA ILE A 1099 -10.27 1.90 25.53
C ILE A 1099 -11.79 2.14 25.49
N SER A 1100 -12.25 3.30 25.02
CA SER A 1100 -13.67 3.68 25.00
C SER A 1100 -14.55 2.70 24.18
N HIS A 1101 -13.94 1.96 23.25
CA HIS A 1101 -14.61 0.93 22.47
C HIS A 1101 -14.76 -0.43 23.21
N ARG A 1102 -14.00 -0.66 24.31
CA ARG A 1102 -13.98 -1.91 25.08
C ARG A 1102 -15.17 -1.98 26.03
N ARG A 1103 -16.19 -2.74 25.66
CA ARG A 1103 -17.41 -2.95 26.47
C ARG A 1103 -17.22 -3.91 27.66
N ASP A 1104 -16.08 -4.60 27.69
CA ASP A 1104 -15.64 -5.53 28.72
C ASP A 1104 -14.86 -4.85 29.86
N TYR A 1105 -14.50 -3.57 29.70
CA TYR A 1105 -13.81 -2.77 30.72
C TYR A 1105 -14.57 -2.75 32.05
N ILE A 1106 -13.86 -3.10 33.13
CA ILE A 1106 -14.36 -3.30 34.51
C ILE A 1106 -15.40 -4.42 34.63
N ARG A 1107 -16.45 -4.40 33.82
CA ARG A 1107 -17.61 -5.30 33.91
C ARG A 1107 -17.27 -6.77 33.71
N GLN A 1108 -16.43 -7.09 32.73
CA GLN A 1108 -16.03 -8.47 32.46
C GLN A 1108 -14.64 -8.81 33.01
N GLY A 1109 -13.99 -7.85 33.69
CA GLY A 1109 -12.70 -8.01 34.34
C GLY A 1109 -11.51 -7.53 33.52
N TYR A 1110 -11.71 -6.96 32.32
CA TYR A 1110 -10.64 -6.27 31.62
C TYR A 1110 -10.26 -4.99 32.38
N MET A 1111 -8.99 -4.89 32.77
CA MET A 1111 -8.38 -3.71 33.36
C MET A 1111 -7.08 -3.42 32.61
N HIS A 1112 -6.90 -2.20 32.12
CA HIS A 1112 -5.70 -1.82 31.40
C HIS A 1112 -4.46 -1.92 32.31
N ARG A 1113 -3.38 -2.51 31.81
CA ARG A 1113 -2.08 -2.52 32.52
C ARG A 1113 -1.38 -1.17 32.41
N TYR A 1114 -1.51 -0.53 31.25
CA TYR A 1114 -0.96 0.79 30.98
C TYR A 1114 -2.10 1.77 30.75
N THR A 1115 -2.06 2.92 31.43
CA THR A 1115 -3.06 3.98 31.24
C THR A 1115 -3.14 4.40 29.77
N PRO A 1116 -4.33 4.41 29.14
CA PRO A 1116 -4.48 4.75 27.73
C PRO A 1116 -3.93 6.13 27.40
N TRP A 1117 -3.41 6.31 26.18
CA TRP A 1117 -2.87 7.60 25.73
C TRP A 1117 -3.90 8.73 25.82
N GLU A 1118 -5.15 8.47 25.41
CA GLU A 1118 -6.25 9.43 25.53
C GLU A 1118 -6.41 9.95 26.96
N TRP A 1119 -6.32 9.07 27.97
CA TRP A 1119 -6.53 9.47 29.36
C TRP A 1119 -5.33 10.23 29.91
N ILE A 1120 -4.10 9.89 29.50
CA ILE A 1120 -2.91 10.68 29.83
C ILE A 1120 -3.06 12.09 29.26
N ALA A 1121 -3.45 12.21 27.99
CA ALA A 1121 -3.65 13.50 27.36
C ALA A 1121 -4.73 14.34 28.05
N ILE A 1122 -5.84 13.73 28.48
CA ILE A 1122 -6.89 14.43 29.24
C ILE A 1122 -6.38 14.92 30.59
N GLN A 1123 -5.68 14.07 31.35
CA GLN A 1123 -5.15 14.43 32.67
C GLN A 1123 -4.04 15.47 32.59
N GLU A 1124 -3.14 15.36 31.61
CA GLU A 1124 -2.06 16.31 31.37
C GLU A 1124 -2.59 17.66 30.87
N ALA A 1125 -3.64 17.68 30.04
CA ALA A 1125 -4.25 18.90 29.53
C ALA A 1125 -5.10 19.66 30.56
N ASP A 1126 -5.56 18.98 31.62
CA ASP A 1126 -6.39 19.58 32.67
C ASP A 1126 -5.59 20.50 33.59
N GLN A 1127 -4.33 20.16 33.88
CA GLN A 1127 -3.49 20.89 34.84
C GLN A 1127 -2.61 21.96 34.15
N PRO A 1128 -2.50 23.19 34.70
CA PRO A 1128 -1.61 24.20 34.14
C PRO A 1128 -0.13 23.89 34.44
N ILE A 1129 0.76 24.25 33.50
CA ILE A 1129 2.21 24.18 33.72
C ILE A 1129 2.65 25.40 34.55
N ILE A 1130 3.33 25.16 35.67
CA ILE A 1130 3.91 26.23 36.51
C ILE A 1130 5.07 26.86 35.74
N HIS A 1131 4.97 28.14 35.38
CA HIS A 1131 5.98 28.82 34.55
C HIS A 1131 7.42 28.71 35.09
N GLU A 1132 7.61 28.73 36.41
CA GLU A 1132 8.94 28.61 37.05
C GLU A 1132 9.66 27.28 36.76
N THR A 1133 8.93 26.20 36.42
CA THR A 1133 9.56 24.89 36.13
C THR A 1133 10.25 24.85 34.76
N MET A 1134 10.00 25.83 33.90
CA MET A 1134 10.68 25.94 32.60
C MET A 1134 12.18 26.25 32.73
N ARG A 1135 12.62 26.79 33.90
CA ARG A 1135 14.02 27.07 34.25
C ARG A 1135 14.84 27.71 33.12
N GLN A 1136 14.51 28.96 32.78
CA GLN A 1136 15.15 29.71 31.69
C GLN A 1136 16.13 30.76 32.20
N ASP A 1137 17.22 30.33 32.84
CA ASP A 1137 18.25 31.23 33.38
C ASP A 1137 19.31 31.56 32.30
N ASN A 1138 18.99 32.49 31.40
CA ASN A 1138 19.88 32.89 30.30
C ASN A 1138 20.74 34.14 30.58
N ILE A 1139 20.45 34.90 31.64
CA ILE A 1139 21.22 36.10 32.05
C ILE A 1139 22.26 35.74 33.11
N GLY A 1140 21.90 34.87 34.07
CA GLY A 1140 22.69 34.56 35.26
C GLY A 1140 22.05 35.09 36.56
N ALA A 1141 22.60 34.69 37.70
CA ALA A 1141 22.05 35.07 39.00
C ALA A 1141 22.19 36.58 39.25
N SER A 1142 21.09 37.26 39.60
CA SER A 1142 21.13 38.65 40.04
C SER A 1142 21.64 38.73 41.49
N TYR A 1143 22.95 38.91 41.64
CA TYR A 1143 23.62 38.96 42.94
C TYR A 1143 23.14 40.09 43.86
N PHE A 1144 22.90 41.28 43.30
CA PHE A 1144 22.59 42.47 44.10
C PHE A 1144 21.09 42.74 44.29
N PHE A 1145 20.28 42.58 43.23
CA PHE A 1145 18.88 43.03 43.25
C PHE A 1145 17.91 41.92 43.66
N SER A 1146 18.14 40.66 43.27
CA SER A 1146 17.20 39.56 43.54
C SER A 1146 16.90 39.38 45.03
N LEU A 1147 17.94 39.42 45.87
CA LEU A 1147 17.79 39.29 47.32
C LEU A 1147 17.18 40.55 47.96
N ASN A 1148 17.42 41.73 47.37
CA ASN A 1148 16.99 43.04 47.88
C ASN A 1148 15.70 43.59 47.21
N ARG A 1149 14.93 42.74 46.54
CA ARG A 1149 13.69 43.16 45.85
C ARG A 1149 12.59 43.60 46.82
N SER A 1150 11.53 44.22 46.28
CA SER A 1150 10.40 44.77 47.05
C SER A 1150 9.84 43.83 48.12
N TRP A 1151 9.54 44.39 49.30
CA TRP A 1151 9.18 43.67 50.54
C TRP A 1151 8.01 42.68 50.39
N ARG A 1152 7.08 42.92 49.45
CA ARG A 1152 5.96 42.02 49.20
C ARG A 1152 6.41 40.65 48.69
N TYR A 1153 7.40 40.65 47.79
CA TYR A 1153 7.91 39.46 47.12
C TYR A 1153 9.33 39.10 47.56
N LYS A 1154 9.93 39.82 48.53
CA LYS A 1154 11.34 39.67 48.96
C LYS A 1154 11.73 38.22 49.24
N ALA A 1155 13.01 37.92 49.03
CA ALA A 1155 13.58 36.66 49.51
C ALA A 1155 13.46 36.67 51.04
N ARG A 1156 12.57 35.84 51.59
CA ARG A 1156 12.37 35.79 53.05
C ARG A 1156 13.44 34.90 53.66
N PRO A 1157 14.29 35.43 54.55
CA PRO A 1157 15.16 34.55 55.32
C PRO A 1157 14.32 33.62 56.19
N HIS A 1158 14.83 32.41 56.40
CA HIS A 1158 14.14 31.35 57.14
C HIS A 1158 15.16 30.48 57.91
N GLY A 1159 14.72 29.84 59.00
CA GLY A 1159 15.55 28.96 59.81
C GLY A 1159 16.34 29.70 60.89
N TYR A 1160 17.66 29.68 60.80
CA TYR A 1160 18.55 30.24 61.83
C TYR A 1160 18.45 31.76 61.92
N LEU A 1161 18.58 32.31 63.13
CA LEU A 1161 18.58 33.76 63.37
C LEU A 1161 19.65 34.49 62.54
N ARG A 1162 20.80 33.85 62.26
CA ARG A 1162 21.85 34.41 61.39
C ARG A 1162 21.38 34.74 59.95
N ASN A 1163 20.34 34.05 59.47
CA ASN A 1163 19.79 34.30 58.14
C ASN A 1163 18.92 35.58 58.13
N TYR A 1164 18.40 35.99 59.28
CA TYR A 1164 17.54 37.17 59.47
C TYR A 1164 18.37 38.44 59.73
N GLU A 1165 19.57 38.57 59.18
CA GLU A 1165 20.48 39.68 59.49
C GLU A 1165 19.89 41.07 59.20
N HIS A 1166 19.01 41.18 58.21
CA HIS A 1166 18.30 42.40 57.86
C HIS A 1166 17.16 42.66 58.85
N GLU A 1167 16.34 41.65 59.15
CA GLU A 1167 15.25 41.76 60.12
C GLU A 1167 15.76 42.02 61.54
N VAL A 1168 16.93 41.50 61.93
CA VAL A 1168 17.56 41.77 63.23
C VAL A 1168 18.02 43.23 63.31
N ARG A 1169 18.60 43.78 62.24
CA ARG A 1169 18.96 45.21 62.18
C ARG A 1169 17.71 46.09 62.31
N ASP A 1170 16.66 45.77 61.55
CA ASP A 1170 15.39 46.50 61.59
C ASP A 1170 14.74 46.42 62.99
N LEU A 1171 14.74 45.23 63.61
CA LEU A 1171 14.18 45.03 64.95
C LEU A 1171 14.96 45.80 66.01
N LEU A 1172 16.29 45.76 65.98
CA LEU A 1172 17.12 46.50 66.94
C LEU A 1172 16.92 48.01 66.78
N GLN A 1173 16.89 48.52 65.54
CA GLN A 1173 16.61 49.93 65.26
C GLN A 1173 15.22 50.33 65.77
N PHE A 1174 14.21 49.48 65.57
CA PHE A 1174 12.85 49.73 66.03
C PHE A 1174 12.74 49.72 67.56
N VAL A 1175 13.32 48.72 68.22
CA VAL A 1175 13.27 48.58 69.69
C VAL A 1175 13.98 49.75 70.36
N ASP A 1176 15.14 50.17 69.85
CA ASP A 1176 15.87 51.35 70.34
C ASP A 1176 15.05 52.63 70.16
N GLY A 1177 14.44 52.83 68.99
CA GLY A 1177 13.63 54.01 68.70
C GLY A 1177 12.34 54.13 69.53
N VAL A 1178 11.76 53.01 69.98
CA VAL A 1178 10.45 52.98 70.66
C VAL A 1178 10.54 52.77 72.17
N THR A 1179 11.68 52.31 72.70
CA THR A 1179 11.84 52.00 74.13
C THR A 1179 12.58 53.11 74.86
N PRO A 1180 11.90 54.03 75.58
CA PRO A 1180 12.60 55.11 76.28
C PRO A 1180 13.45 54.54 77.41
N TRP A 1181 14.71 54.97 77.48
CA TRP A 1181 15.65 54.55 78.52
C TRP A 1181 15.09 54.72 79.94
N LYS A 1182 14.26 55.76 80.17
CA LYS A 1182 13.59 56.04 81.44
C LYS A 1182 12.74 54.86 81.97
N GLN A 1183 12.14 54.06 81.10
CA GLN A 1183 11.40 52.86 81.51
C GLN A 1183 12.33 51.66 81.67
N ALA A 1184 13.32 51.49 80.79
CA ALA A 1184 14.29 50.40 80.85
C ALA A 1184 15.12 50.40 82.15
N GLN A 1185 15.41 51.58 82.72
CA GLN A 1185 16.08 51.74 84.02
C GLN A 1185 15.36 51.04 85.19
N LYS A 1186 14.06 50.72 85.08
CA LYS A 1186 13.31 50.05 86.15
C LYS A 1186 13.50 48.53 86.18
N ILE A 1187 14.01 47.92 85.10
CA ILE A 1187 14.22 46.48 85.02
C ILE A 1187 15.41 46.11 85.91
N ARG A 1188 15.21 45.17 86.84
CA ARG A 1188 16.22 44.77 87.84
C ARG A 1188 16.78 43.39 87.54
N THR A 1189 18.08 43.24 87.77
CA THR A 1189 18.73 41.93 87.74
C THR A 1189 18.66 41.25 89.11
N TYR A 1190 18.68 39.92 89.13
CA TYR A 1190 18.49 39.16 90.37
C TYR A 1190 19.51 39.49 91.47
N TRP A 1191 20.77 39.80 91.13
CA TRP A 1191 21.79 40.12 92.12
C TRP A 1191 21.58 41.52 92.74
N GLU A 1192 21.09 42.49 91.97
CA GLU A 1192 20.75 43.83 92.47
C GLU A 1192 19.60 43.79 93.48
N VAL A 1193 18.68 42.84 93.34
CA VAL A 1193 17.60 42.63 94.32
C VAL A 1193 18.10 41.84 95.53
N ARG A 1194 18.88 40.77 95.28
CA ARG A 1194 19.35 39.86 96.32
C ARG A 1194 20.43 40.44 97.23
N GLN A 1195 21.06 41.57 96.87
CA GLN A 1195 22.02 42.26 97.75
C GLN A 1195 21.42 42.64 99.11
N HIS A 1196 20.10 42.71 99.21
CA HIS A 1196 19.37 43.00 100.45
C HIS A 1196 19.00 41.74 101.26
N HIS A 1197 19.29 40.53 100.77
CA HIS A 1197 19.10 39.30 101.54
C HIS A 1197 20.15 39.21 102.66
N PRO A 1198 19.81 38.72 103.87
CA PRO A 1198 20.72 38.71 105.02
C PRO A 1198 22.00 37.88 104.84
N MET A 1199 21.98 36.94 103.91
CA MET A 1199 23.17 36.19 103.49
C MET A 1199 23.16 36.10 101.96
N PRO A 1200 23.61 37.14 101.25
CA PRO A 1200 23.44 37.24 99.81
C PRO A 1200 24.55 36.52 99.04
N GLN A 1201 25.69 36.29 99.70
CA GLN A 1201 26.87 35.65 99.14
C GLN A 1201 27.29 34.49 100.02
N PHE A 1202 27.32 33.31 99.42
CA PHE A 1202 28.00 32.14 99.95
C PHE A 1202 28.43 31.29 98.76
N ASN A 1203 29.53 30.57 98.92
CA ASN A 1203 29.98 29.68 97.87
C ASN A 1203 29.14 28.42 97.91
N ARG A 1204 28.57 28.09 96.75
CA ARG A 1204 27.92 26.81 96.54
C ARG A 1204 28.95 25.67 96.60
N PRO A 1205 28.52 24.43 96.88
CA PRO A 1205 29.43 23.33 97.18
C PRO A 1205 30.40 22.94 96.04
N GLU A 1206 30.12 23.34 94.79
CA GLU A 1206 30.79 22.82 93.59
C GLU A 1206 32.27 23.20 93.44
N VAL A 1207 32.72 24.33 94.01
CA VAL A 1207 34.11 24.81 93.81
C VAL A 1207 34.72 25.35 95.09
N ALA A 1208 34.10 26.36 95.70
CA ALA A 1208 34.69 27.14 96.78
C ALA A 1208 34.00 26.89 98.12
N MET A 1209 33.39 25.72 98.32
CA MET A 1209 32.71 25.37 99.59
C MET A 1209 33.62 25.55 100.80
N HIS A 1210 34.87 25.09 100.68
CA HIS A 1210 35.90 25.17 101.71
C HIS A 1210 36.34 26.61 102.01
N ARG A 1211 35.95 27.59 101.18
CA ARG A 1211 36.18 29.02 101.40
C ARG A 1211 35.00 29.71 102.08
N ASN A 1212 33.91 28.99 102.37
CA ASN A 1212 32.86 29.55 103.21
C ASN A 1212 33.42 29.80 104.60
N SER A 1213 33.33 31.06 105.03
CA SER A 1213 33.74 31.47 106.36
C SER A 1213 32.50 31.65 107.24
N ALA A 1214 32.69 31.47 108.55
CA ALA A 1214 31.64 31.77 109.51
C ALA A 1214 31.21 33.25 109.49
N GLY A 1215 32.05 34.16 108.94
CA GLY A 1215 31.71 35.57 108.75
C GLY A 1215 30.64 35.83 107.70
N LEU A 1216 30.30 34.84 106.87
CA LEU A 1216 29.17 34.92 105.94
C LEU A 1216 27.84 34.64 106.63
N LEU A 1217 27.86 33.92 107.77
CA LEU A 1217 26.66 33.63 108.54
C LEU A 1217 26.23 34.90 109.28
N PRO A 1218 24.99 35.38 109.10
CA PRO A 1218 24.47 36.54 109.82
C PRO A 1218 24.08 36.14 111.25
N SER A 1219 25.05 35.70 112.05
CA SER A 1219 24.81 35.14 113.39
C SER A 1219 24.16 36.12 114.36
N HIS A 1220 24.33 37.42 114.14
CA HIS A 1220 23.66 38.49 114.88
C HIS A 1220 22.15 38.55 114.62
N MET A 1221 21.67 37.98 113.51
CA MET A 1221 20.27 37.95 113.10
C MET A 1221 19.49 36.77 113.69
N TRP A 1222 20.13 35.83 114.36
CA TRP A 1222 19.45 34.70 114.97
C TRP A 1222 19.90 34.44 116.40
N GLU A 1223 19.07 33.77 117.18
CA GLU A 1223 19.41 33.32 118.53
C GLU A 1223 19.76 31.84 118.52
N THR A 1224 20.86 31.48 119.18
CA THR A 1224 21.34 30.10 119.30
C THR A 1224 21.07 29.54 120.69
N ASP A 1225 20.73 28.26 120.74
CA ASP A 1225 20.67 27.50 121.98
C ASP A 1225 22.10 27.13 122.41
N LYS A 1226 22.47 27.55 123.62
CA LYS A 1226 23.83 27.42 124.16
C LYS A 1226 24.26 25.97 124.38
N LYS A 1227 23.32 25.03 124.61
CA LYS A 1227 23.65 23.62 124.84
C LYS A 1227 23.82 22.82 123.54
N THR A 1228 22.99 23.08 122.53
CA THR A 1228 22.97 22.31 121.27
C THR A 1228 23.74 22.95 120.13
N GLY A 1229 24.09 24.24 120.26
CA GLY A 1229 24.71 25.03 119.18
C GLY A 1229 23.79 25.28 117.99
N LYS A 1230 22.52 24.88 118.05
CA LYS A 1230 21.51 25.06 116.99
C LYS A 1230 20.80 26.40 117.13
N VAL A 1231 20.31 26.92 116.01
CA VAL A 1231 19.48 28.12 115.98
C VAL A 1231 18.10 27.79 116.56
N LYS A 1232 17.66 28.53 117.58
CA LYS A 1232 16.33 28.39 118.20
C LYS A 1232 15.30 29.39 117.68
N GLY A 1233 15.75 30.50 117.08
CA GLY A 1233 14.87 31.52 116.49
C GLY A 1233 15.65 32.58 115.71
N VAL A 1234 14.97 33.32 114.83
CA VAL A 1234 15.54 34.40 113.99
C VAL A 1234 14.86 35.73 114.36
N LYS A 1235 15.63 36.83 114.38
CA LYS A 1235 15.15 38.19 114.66
C LYS A 1235 14.41 38.79 113.45
N ASP A 1236 13.57 39.78 113.68
CA ASP A 1236 12.96 40.56 112.58
C ASP A 1236 14.05 41.28 111.78
N SER A 1237 14.02 41.11 110.46
CA SER A 1237 15.04 41.59 109.53
C SER A 1237 14.67 42.89 108.83
N VAL A 1238 13.40 43.33 108.94
CA VAL A 1238 12.85 44.42 108.10
C VAL A 1238 12.72 45.73 108.86
N ARG A 1239 12.26 45.71 110.12
CA ARG A 1239 11.91 46.94 110.86
C ARG A 1239 13.11 47.86 111.11
N ASP A 1240 14.27 47.28 111.38
CA ASP A 1240 15.49 48.03 111.73
C ASP A 1240 16.47 48.13 110.54
N TYR A 1241 16.04 47.73 109.34
CA TYR A 1241 16.88 47.71 108.14
C TYR A 1241 16.98 49.09 107.49
N GLN A 1242 18.19 49.65 107.47
CA GLN A 1242 18.51 50.92 106.79
C GLN A 1242 19.45 50.65 105.63
N THR A 1243 19.07 51.13 104.43
CA THR A 1243 19.93 51.07 103.24
C THR A 1243 19.90 52.41 102.49
N THR A 1244 21.07 52.91 102.11
CA THR A 1244 21.21 54.11 101.27
C THR A 1244 21.02 53.80 99.78
N MET A 1245 20.84 52.52 99.43
CA MET A 1245 20.72 52.04 98.06
C MET A 1245 19.51 51.09 97.93
N PRO A 1246 18.26 51.59 98.03
CA PRO A 1246 17.08 50.76 97.76
C PRO A 1246 17.01 50.34 96.29
N LEU A 1247 17.63 51.13 95.41
CA LEU A 1247 17.87 50.84 94.00
C LEU A 1247 19.37 51.03 93.68
N PRO A 1248 19.91 50.35 92.66
CA PRO A 1248 21.23 50.61 92.12
C PRO A 1248 21.50 52.09 91.83
N LYS A 1249 22.73 52.55 92.15
CA LYS A 1249 23.14 53.96 92.10
C LYS A 1249 22.94 54.64 90.73
N TRP A 1250 23.00 53.87 89.64
CA TRP A 1250 22.91 54.38 88.26
C TRP A 1250 21.45 54.62 87.79
N VAL A 1251 20.45 54.34 88.64
CA VAL A 1251 19.05 54.56 88.33
C VAL A 1251 18.53 55.81 89.03
N GLN A 1252 18.17 56.80 88.22
CA GLN A 1252 17.56 58.07 88.63
C GLN A 1252 16.16 58.14 88.01
N LEU A 1253 15.13 57.79 88.81
CA LEU A 1253 13.74 57.64 88.33
C LEU A 1253 12.92 58.92 88.47
#